data_AF-A0A6L9YBC9-F1
#
_entry.id   AF-A0A6L9YBC9-F1
#
_cell.length_a   1.000
_cell.length_b   1.000
_cell.length_c   1.000
_cell.angle_alpha   90.00
_cell.angle_beta   90.00
_cell.angle_gamma   90.00
#
_symmetry.space_group_name_H-M   'P 1'
#
loop_
_entity.id
_entity.type
_entity.pdbx_description
1 polymer ?
#
loop_
_entity_poly.entity_id
_entity_poly.type
_entity_poly.pdbx_seq_one_letter_code
_entity_poly.pdbx_strand_id
1 'polypeptide(L)'
;MFSRNLAFIIGINNYTNGISSLNTAVNDAKKLVEILRTKHDYEVWECLDEVATLSNFHKFLSHTLPEQVTKNDRLFFYFAGHGVALNGDDGPAGYLIPQDAKLGDTNSYLPMIKLHDALSQLPCRHFLGILDCCFAGAFKWSSTRDLLTSPEVIHQERYDRFITDPAWQIITSSASDQKALDNFYLDSERGQVGNHSPFAAALLEALEGAADIIPPATNGKPAGDGVITATELYLYLRDRVEIPTEKCRLRQTPGIWCLNKHDKGEYIFLSPGHELNLPPAPPLDLSQNPYRGLKSFDEKHSSLFFGRTLLVEKLDYFVKANPLTVVLGASGSGKSSLVKAGLIPKLRQDNTEKWCILPPIRPGETPLQGLNKALRDAQLPEVAAQNPQHNLAMTIDVWEKNNPNSKLLLFIDQSEEIITLCQNLDERQEFFQQILTAINGHRDKLRVVLTLRSDFEPQVRDAGLKFIPTDYNLGNTVLKNRWHRGRFIVPGMTRGELKEVIEKPTQARVMYFQPHDLVEELIEEVADMPGTLPLLSFALSELYLKYLTRQREAQYRGITIDRALRKADYIELGGVMRSLTQRADEEYQALVNQNPAYDQVIRHVMLRMVALTGGELARRRVPLSELEYPGEKNGLVKEVIERFTNARLLVKGEDTDGDLYVEPAHDALVRGWQRLLEWKLHDEENLLLQRRLTPAAVEWNSQQQAKFLWHANPRLDLLKKVLNSDDNWLNQVEAEFVRRSVGRKSFNTRRNWGVAIAVMLGLGTGLVFSLIGQRDALIGQIKADRQAAEGNLPHLEASLASLRAAKSLKDWPGYLSLFKPDSKLKIQVTKTLHKVAYGVRERNRLEKHQGTVIGLGISPDHSRIASVDTTGLICLWDRSGKLLNHDCFQGPEGWVLSVSFNPDVSSLATITASVDSDGGMGADSIVTLGLWDLETQQQVELNQGLRGWAWEVSFSKDGEQLASKDGSDRVSWWNLLGEQISENQFKGEPQFSMLDKIYSSDGKTATFPEHKRFPSSYKNTLVLDNPSEPSDITIETNHTWIEIAVFSPDGQQLITAGRDGIIRIWDFKANEVTDPSDTPKVSYSSDEVSLDSLDTTLFSGCHSRIIDQVISSPNRKLVATSATDGNVCLWDSDYNELAKFKGYANGAMDVRFSPDGKLLATAGLDRIAKLWDVETKEQVAEFNAQEKYRVLDLNFSRDGKQLAMVDNDQIVRLWKIESFDDLMVRGCNWVRDYLENNPNIEESDRHLCDNVNK
;
A
#
# COMPACT_ATOMS: atom_id res chain seq x y z
N MET A 1 34.92 41.26 -21.67
CA MET A 1 35.96 41.82 -20.78
C MET A 1 35.35 42.94 -19.96
N PHE A 2 35.75 43.06 -18.69
CA PHE A 2 35.33 44.16 -17.81
C PHE A 2 36.02 45.46 -18.23
N SER A 3 35.34 46.59 -18.07
CA SER A 3 35.91 47.90 -18.38
C SER A 3 36.91 48.35 -17.33
N ARG A 4 36.56 48.19 -16.04
CA ARG A 4 37.38 48.56 -14.89
C ARG A 4 37.15 47.61 -13.72
N ASN A 5 38.17 47.51 -12.87
CA ASN A 5 38.12 46.76 -11.62
C ASN A 5 38.13 47.77 -10.48
N LEU A 6 37.01 47.89 -9.78
CA LEU A 6 36.80 48.89 -8.74
C LEU A 6 36.84 48.20 -7.37
N ALA A 7 37.56 48.78 -6.41
CA ALA A 7 37.59 48.25 -5.04
C ALA A 7 37.37 49.35 -4.00
N PHE A 8 36.54 49.06 -3.00
CA PHE A 8 36.32 49.93 -1.85
C PHE A 8 36.71 49.21 -0.57
N ILE A 9 37.74 49.71 0.09
CA ILE A 9 38.39 49.04 1.22
C ILE A 9 38.29 49.94 2.45
N ILE A 10 37.59 49.44 3.47
CA ILE A 10 37.38 50.11 4.75
C ILE A 10 38.16 49.38 5.84
N GLY A 11 38.88 50.13 6.66
CA GLY A 11 39.54 49.62 7.88
C GLY A 11 39.43 50.62 9.02
N ILE A 12 38.87 50.20 10.16
CA ILE A 12 38.64 51.07 11.32
C ILE A 12 39.27 50.45 12.57
N ASN A 13 40.34 51.08 13.05
CA ASN A 13 40.97 50.78 14.33
C ASN A 13 40.45 51.69 15.44
N ASN A 14 40.36 53.00 15.17
CA ASN A 14 40.21 54.01 16.21
C ASN A 14 38.80 54.58 16.26
N TYR A 15 37.95 54.08 17.16
CA TYR A 15 36.59 54.59 17.36
C TYR A 15 36.55 55.77 18.33
N THR A 16 35.66 56.72 18.09
CA THR A 16 35.39 57.83 19.01
C THR A 16 34.12 57.55 19.81
N ASN A 17 33.97 58.11 21.02
CA ASN A 17 32.72 58.01 21.81
C ASN A 17 32.37 56.66 22.47
N GLY A 18 33.37 55.97 23.05
CA GLY A 18 33.16 54.90 24.03
C GLY A 18 33.12 53.46 23.46
N ILE A 19 33.41 53.28 22.17
CA ILE A 19 33.59 51.97 21.53
C ILE A 19 35.07 51.57 21.58
N SER A 20 35.39 50.31 21.85
CA SER A 20 36.77 49.82 21.97
C SER A 20 37.53 49.83 20.64
N SER A 21 38.80 50.21 20.68
CA SER A 21 39.67 50.21 19.49
C SER A 21 40.06 48.80 19.03
N LEU A 22 40.31 48.65 17.73
CA LEU A 22 40.91 47.45 17.11
C LEU A 22 42.37 47.73 16.75
N ASN A 23 43.18 46.66 16.67
CA ASN A 23 44.61 46.76 16.42
C ASN A 23 45.03 46.38 14.98
N THR A 24 44.22 45.61 14.24
CA THR A 24 44.63 45.04 12.95
C THR A 24 43.89 45.61 11.73
N ALA A 25 42.66 46.11 11.86
CA ALA A 25 41.77 46.43 10.74
C ALA A 25 42.35 47.43 9.72
N VAL A 26 43.07 48.46 10.19
CA VAL A 26 43.75 49.42 9.30
C VAL A 26 44.95 48.78 8.57
N ASN A 27 45.70 47.91 9.25
CA ASN A 27 46.83 47.21 8.64
C ASN A 27 46.34 46.19 7.60
N ASP A 28 45.25 45.50 7.91
CA ASP A 28 44.55 44.56 7.02
C ASP A 28 44.12 45.28 5.72
N ALA A 29 43.42 46.41 5.85
CA ALA A 29 42.99 47.23 4.72
C ALA A 29 44.16 47.74 3.86
N LYS A 30 45.22 48.28 4.48
CA LYS A 30 46.39 48.81 3.74
C LYS A 30 47.10 47.72 2.94
N LYS A 31 47.30 46.54 3.51
CA LYS A 31 47.97 45.45 2.81
C LYS A 31 47.11 44.91 1.66
N LEU A 32 45.79 44.85 1.86
CA LEU A 32 44.85 44.46 0.81
C LEU A 32 44.84 45.46 -0.36
N VAL A 33 44.89 46.77 -0.08
CA VAL A 33 45.02 47.84 -1.10
C VAL A 33 46.29 47.64 -1.94
N GLU A 34 47.41 47.33 -1.30
CA GLU A 34 48.68 47.07 -1.98
C GLU A 34 48.56 45.90 -2.96
N ILE A 35 48.03 44.75 -2.52
CA ILE A 35 47.86 43.55 -3.33
C ILE A 35 46.91 43.81 -4.50
N LEU A 36 45.76 44.44 -4.25
CA LEU A 36 44.75 44.70 -5.28
C LEU A 36 45.26 45.65 -6.37
N ARG A 37 46.02 46.69 -6.03
CA ARG A 37 46.62 47.62 -7.00
C ARG A 37 47.74 46.95 -7.80
N THR A 38 48.64 46.22 -7.13
CA THR A 38 49.89 45.73 -7.76
C THR A 38 49.72 44.41 -8.50
N LYS A 39 48.85 43.51 -8.00
CA LYS A 39 48.72 42.14 -8.51
C LYS A 39 47.42 41.89 -9.29
N HIS A 40 46.37 42.68 -9.05
CA HIS A 40 45.03 42.45 -9.62
C HIS A 40 44.46 43.61 -10.45
N ASP A 41 45.22 44.70 -10.59
CA ASP A 41 44.87 45.89 -11.38
C ASP A 41 43.50 46.49 -10.99
N TYR A 42 43.31 46.74 -9.69
CA TYR A 42 42.13 47.45 -9.17
C TYR A 42 42.40 48.94 -8.93
N GLU A 43 41.42 49.76 -9.30
CA GLU A 43 41.26 51.12 -8.82
C GLU A 43 40.66 51.07 -7.42
N VAL A 44 41.47 51.39 -6.40
CA VAL A 44 41.09 51.23 -5.00
C VAL A 44 40.82 52.56 -4.31
N TRP A 45 39.62 52.70 -3.74
CA TRP A 45 39.25 53.75 -2.79
C TRP A 45 39.47 53.25 -1.37
N GLU A 46 40.32 53.97 -0.64
CA GLU A 46 40.75 53.63 0.72
C GLU A 46 40.03 54.54 1.73
N CYS A 47 39.37 53.94 2.71
CA CYS A 47 38.61 54.63 3.75
C CYS A 47 39.04 54.14 5.13
N LEU A 48 39.95 54.88 5.79
CA LEU A 48 40.56 54.48 7.05
C LEU A 48 40.20 55.45 8.18
N ASP A 49 39.96 54.90 9.37
CA ASP A 49 39.75 55.63 10.64
C ASP A 49 38.93 56.92 10.48
N GLU A 50 39.56 58.10 10.56
CA GLU A 50 38.92 59.44 10.56
C GLU A 50 38.06 59.71 9.31
N VAL A 51 38.30 58.98 8.23
CA VAL A 51 37.52 59.09 6.98
C VAL A 51 36.27 58.22 7.02
N ALA A 52 36.25 57.16 7.83
CA ALA A 52 35.19 56.15 7.89
C ALA A 52 34.01 56.55 8.79
N THR A 53 33.49 57.76 8.61
CA THR A 53 32.35 58.30 9.37
C THR A 53 31.00 57.93 8.75
N LEU A 54 29.92 57.96 9.54
CA LEU A 54 28.56 57.67 9.05
C LEU A 54 28.14 58.60 7.91
N SER A 55 28.49 59.90 8.02
CA SER A 55 28.20 60.88 6.97
C SER A 55 28.92 60.54 5.66
N ASN A 56 30.18 60.10 5.74
CA ASN A 56 30.94 59.71 4.55
C ASN A 56 30.41 58.42 3.94
N PHE A 57 30.00 57.44 4.75
CA PHE A 57 29.31 56.25 4.24
C PHE A 57 27.98 56.59 3.55
N HIS A 58 27.16 57.48 4.13
CA HIS A 58 25.92 57.91 3.47
C HIS A 58 26.19 58.61 2.14
N LYS A 59 27.12 59.57 2.10
CA LYS A 59 27.52 60.23 0.86
C LYS A 59 28.04 59.23 -0.18
N PHE A 60 28.84 58.27 0.26
CA PHE A 60 29.41 57.25 -0.60
C PHE A 60 28.33 56.33 -1.21
N LEU A 61 27.44 55.78 -0.39
CA LEU A 61 26.40 54.86 -0.83
C LEU A 61 25.31 55.52 -1.69
N SER A 62 24.98 56.78 -1.42
CA SER A 62 23.91 57.50 -2.13
C SER A 62 24.36 58.25 -3.38
N HIS A 63 25.63 58.68 -3.44
CA HIS A 63 26.14 59.50 -4.55
C HIS A 63 27.37 58.87 -5.21
N THR A 64 28.45 58.63 -4.46
CA THR A 64 29.73 58.22 -5.07
C THR A 64 29.64 56.88 -5.78
N LEU A 65 29.06 55.85 -5.15
CA LEU A 65 28.99 54.50 -5.69
C LEU A 65 28.06 54.42 -6.93
N PRO A 66 26.82 54.95 -6.90
CA PRO A 66 25.93 54.92 -8.07
C PRO A 66 26.41 55.76 -9.25
N GLU A 67 27.13 56.86 -9.02
CA GLU A 67 27.65 57.74 -10.08
C GLU A 67 28.93 57.19 -10.76
N GLN A 68 29.74 56.41 -10.04
CA GLN A 68 31.03 55.91 -10.53
C GLN A 68 30.95 54.51 -11.16
N VAL A 69 30.03 53.65 -10.69
CA VAL A 69 29.92 52.25 -11.10
C VAL A 69 29.02 52.12 -12.34
N THR A 70 29.53 51.47 -13.39
CA THR A 70 28.77 51.19 -14.62
C THR A 70 28.50 49.69 -14.80
N LYS A 71 27.72 49.32 -15.81
CA LYS A 71 27.28 47.93 -16.05
C LYS A 71 28.43 46.94 -16.30
N ASN A 72 29.52 47.39 -16.93
CA ASN A 72 30.65 46.53 -17.31
C ASN A 72 31.81 46.56 -16.31
N ASP A 73 31.68 47.30 -15.21
CA ASP A 73 32.67 47.30 -14.14
C ASP A 73 32.44 46.08 -13.21
N ARG A 74 33.51 45.61 -12.57
CA ARG A 74 33.43 44.70 -11.43
C ARG A 74 33.79 45.43 -10.14
N LEU A 75 33.06 45.16 -9.07
CA LEU A 75 33.21 45.85 -7.79
C LEU A 75 33.58 44.87 -6.68
N PHE A 76 34.67 45.16 -5.98
CA PHE A 76 35.09 44.49 -4.76
C PHE A 76 34.89 45.40 -3.55
N PHE A 77 34.19 44.93 -2.53
CA PHE A 77 33.91 45.70 -1.31
C PHE A 77 34.50 44.96 -0.11
N TYR A 78 35.35 45.61 0.69
CA TYR A 78 35.92 45.02 1.90
C TYR A 78 35.68 45.93 3.11
N PHE A 79 35.20 45.36 4.21
CA PHE A 79 35.02 46.05 5.47
C PHE A 79 35.72 45.28 6.60
N ALA A 80 36.67 45.93 7.27
CA ALA A 80 37.25 45.47 8.53
C ALA A 80 36.93 46.45 9.67
N GLY A 81 36.24 45.97 10.70
CA GLY A 81 35.80 46.80 11.81
C GLY A 81 34.88 46.07 12.80
N HIS A 82 34.14 46.84 13.60
CA HIS A 82 33.08 46.36 14.48
C HIS A 82 31.74 46.25 13.73
N GLY A 83 30.93 45.28 14.13
CA GLY A 83 29.57 45.07 13.60
C GLY A 83 28.66 44.49 14.69
N VAL A 84 27.35 44.61 14.51
CA VAL A 84 26.32 44.12 15.43
C VAL A 84 25.29 43.31 14.65
N ALA A 85 25.08 42.05 15.00
CA ALA A 85 24.02 41.23 14.41
C ALA A 85 22.72 41.32 15.23
N LEU A 86 21.58 41.28 14.54
CA LEU A 86 20.27 41.13 15.17
C LEU A 86 19.66 39.79 14.75
N ASN A 87 19.02 39.08 15.68
CA ASN A 87 18.30 37.85 15.36
C ASN A 87 17.08 38.20 14.48
N GLY A 88 17.07 37.68 13.26
CA GLY A 88 15.94 37.77 12.33
C GLY A 88 15.85 36.48 11.51
N ASP A 89 14.62 36.06 11.18
CA ASP A 89 14.37 34.82 10.46
C ASP A 89 14.62 34.95 8.94
N ASP A 90 14.57 36.17 8.38
CA ASP A 90 14.85 36.46 6.95
C ASP A 90 15.49 37.85 6.70
N GLY A 91 16.58 37.91 5.93
CA GLY A 91 17.22 39.14 5.43
C GLY A 91 18.41 39.69 6.25
N PRO A 92 19.18 40.67 5.71
CA PRO A 92 20.35 41.22 6.40
C PRO A 92 19.94 42.15 7.57
N ALA A 93 19.91 41.61 8.80
CA ALA A 93 19.53 42.35 10.01
C ALA A 93 20.73 42.68 10.92
N GLY A 94 20.95 43.97 11.21
CA GLY A 94 22.02 44.45 12.10
C GLY A 94 22.70 45.73 11.60
N TYR A 95 23.91 46.01 12.09
CA TYR A 95 24.62 47.27 11.84
C TYR A 95 26.12 47.07 11.61
N LEU A 96 26.71 47.87 10.72
CA LEU A 96 28.15 48.14 10.71
C LEU A 96 28.41 49.39 11.56
N ILE A 97 29.55 49.44 12.23
CA ILE A 97 29.89 50.53 13.16
C ILE A 97 30.88 51.49 12.49
N PRO A 98 30.45 52.73 12.15
CA PRO A 98 31.35 53.79 11.69
C PRO A 98 32.28 54.29 12.79
N GLN A 99 33.30 55.03 12.42
CA GLN A 99 34.32 55.53 13.35
C GLN A 99 33.78 56.55 14.36
N ASP A 100 32.78 57.34 13.97
CA ASP A 100 32.11 58.38 14.76
C ASP A 100 30.88 57.88 15.54
N ALA A 101 30.65 56.56 15.53
CA ALA A 101 29.54 55.92 16.24
C ALA A 101 29.61 56.16 17.76
N LYS A 102 28.45 56.32 18.40
CA LYS A 102 28.33 56.49 19.84
C LYS A 102 27.79 55.22 20.48
N LEU A 103 28.47 54.74 21.53
CA LEU A 103 28.07 53.53 22.22
C LEU A 103 26.60 53.61 22.69
N GLY A 104 25.77 52.69 22.21
CA GLY A 104 24.35 52.57 22.57
C GLY A 104 23.39 53.45 21.76
N ASP A 105 23.87 54.31 20.87
CA ASP A 105 23.03 55.13 19.97
C ASP A 105 22.96 54.51 18.58
N THR A 106 21.91 53.72 18.32
CA THR A 106 21.71 53.03 17.03
C THR A 106 21.54 53.98 15.85
N ASN A 107 21.20 55.27 16.06
CA ASN A 107 21.13 56.26 14.98
C ASN A 107 22.51 56.66 14.45
N SER A 108 23.57 56.41 15.23
CA SER A 108 24.95 56.65 14.83
C SER A 108 25.58 55.46 14.10
N TYR A 109 24.85 54.36 13.92
CA TYR A 109 25.34 53.15 13.27
C TYR A 109 24.84 53.07 11.82
N LEU A 110 25.55 52.33 10.95
CA LEU A 110 25.12 52.10 9.57
C LEU A 110 24.24 50.84 9.51
N PRO A 111 22.93 50.94 9.23
CA PRO A 111 22.06 49.77 9.13
C PRO A 111 22.44 48.88 7.95
N MET A 112 22.53 47.57 8.19
CA MET A 112 22.90 46.60 7.16
C MET A 112 21.89 46.54 6.01
N ILE A 113 20.60 46.74 6.30
CA ILE A 113 19.54 46.85 5.29
C ILE A 113 19.84 48.02 4.32
N LYS A 114 20.26 49.19 4.84
CA LYS A 114 20.61 50.32 3.98
C LYS A 114 21.83 50.02 3.10
N LEU A 115 22.82 49.30 3.64
CA LEU A 115 23.96 48.84 2.85
C LEU A 115 23.52 47.85 1.76
N HIS A 116 22.70 46.86 2.12
CA HIS A 116 22.15 45.88 1.19
C HIS A 116 21.36 46.55 0.06
N ASP A 117 20.47 47.49 0.38
CA ASP A 117 19.64 48.18 -0.61
C ASP A 117 20.48 49.03 -1.56
N ALA A 118 21.45 49.77 -1.02
CA ALA A 118 22.35 50.60 -1.82
C ALA A 118 23.21 49.75 -2.77
N LEU A 119 23.78 48.64 -2.27
CA LEU A 119 24.55 47.70 -3.10
C LEU A 119 23.64 47.05 -4.15
N SER A 120 22.44 46.60 -3.76
CA SER A 120 21.50 45.93 -4.66
C SER A 120 20.99 46.84 -5.79
N GLN A 121 21.16 48.16 -5.71
CA GLN A 121 20.77 49.09 -6.77
C GLN A 121 21.87 49.31 -7.82
N LEU A 122 23.12 48.91 -7.58
CA LEU A 122 24.21 49.21 -8.51
C LEU A 122 24.04 48.51 -9.87
N PRO A 123 24.46 49.17 -10.96
CA PRO A 123 24.30 48.63 -12.30
C PRO A 123 25.33 47.56 -12.67
N CYS A 124 26.41 47.40 -11.87
CA CYS A 124 27.49 46.47 -12.20
C CYS A 124 27.01 45.03 -12.32
N ARG A 125 27.64 44.30 -13.22
CA ARG A 125 27.35 42.89 -13.42
C ARG A 125 27.99 42.02 -12.34
N HIS A 126 29.17 42.40 -11.87
CA HIS A 126 29.99 41.62 -10.95
C HIS A 126 30.24 42.37 -9.65
N PHE A 127 29.91 41.76 -8.53
CA PHE A 127 30.09 42.28 -7.17
C PHE A 127 30.54 41.17 -6.22
N LEU A 128 31.61 41.42 -5.46
CA LEU A 128 32.03 40.60 -4.33
C LEU A 128 32.20 41.49 -3.10
N GLY A 129 31.43 41.23 -2.05
CA GLY A 129 31.61 41.82 -0.73
C GLY A 129 32.37 40.90 0.22
N ILE A 130 33.22 41.44 1.07
CA ILE A 130 33.87 40.72 2.17
C ILE A 130 33.70 41.53 3.46
N LEU A 131 33.07 40.92 4.47
CA LEU A 131 32.83 41.53 5.78
C LEU A 131 33.65 40.81 6.85
N ASP A 132 34.78 41.42 7.24
CA ASP A 132 35.69 40.98 8.31
C ASP A 132 35.36 41.67 9.64
N CYS A 133 34.18 41.35 10.19
CA CYS A 133 33.77 41.79 11.53
C CYS A 133 33.19 40.62 12.33
N CYS A 134 33.32 40.66 13.67
CA CYS A 134 33.06 39.52 14.58
C CYS A 134 31.65 38.91 14.49
N PHE A 135 30.70 39.59 13.83
CA PHE A 135 29.29 39.20 13.80
C PHE A 135 28.71 39.13 12.37
N ALA A 136 29.51 39.38 11.31
CA ALA A 136 29.04 39.43 9.93
C ALA A 136 28.42 38.11 9.41
N GLY A 137 28.86 36.96 9.91
CA GLY A 137 28.30 35.68 9.46
C GLY A 137 26.97 35.26 10.15
N ALA A 138 26.51 36.00 11.16
CA ALA A 138 25.14 35.82 11.69
C ALA A 138 24.07 36.45 10.79
N PHE A 139 24.47 37.20 9.77
CA PHE A 139 23.58 37.83 8.80
C PHE A 139 23.25 36.86 7.66
N LYS A 140 21.99 36.45 7.55
CA LYS A 140 21.51 35.66 6.40
C LYS A 140 21.19 36.60 5.23
N TRP A 141 22.08 36.68 4.25
CA TRP A 141 21.87 37.52 3.06
C TRP A 141 20.92 36.89 2.01
N SER A 142 20.68 35.58 2.10
CA SER A 142 19.63 34.86 1.36
C SER A 142 19.23 33.59 2.10
N SER A 143 17.97 33.14 1.97
CA SER A 143 17.45 31.89 2.56
C SER A 143 17.60 30.66 1.64
N THR A 144 18.05 30.84 0.39
CA THR A 144 17.91 29.85 -0.69
C THR A 144 19.22 29.38 -1.33
N ARG A 145 20.38 29.93 -0.94
CA ARG A 145 21.66 29.60 -1.58
C ARG A 145 22.80 29.40 -0.58
N ASP A 146 23.02 28.13 -0.21
CA ASP A 146 24.37 27.67 0.08
C ASP A 146 25.09 27.50 -1.25
N LEU A 147 26.02 28.40 -1.55
CA LEU A 147 27.08 28.05 -2.49
C LEU A 147 28.00 27.09 -1.73
N LEU A 148 27.96 25.78 -2.04
CA LEU A 148 29.05 25.20 -2.83
C LEU A 148 29.11 23.68 -3.00
N THR A 149 29.33 23.30 -4.26
CA THR A 149 30.00 22.06 -4.68
C THR A 149 31.48 22.35 -4.92
N SER A 150 32.37 21.43 -4.51
CA SER A 150 33.85 21.50 -4.69
C SER A 150 34.25 22.08 -6.06
N PRO A 151 35.32 22.89 -6.15
CA PRO A 151 35.80 23.36 -7.43
C PRO A 151 36.28 22.15 -8.23
N GLU A 152 35.69 21.99 -9.42
CA GLU A 152 36.18 21.11 -10.47
C GLU A 152 37.04 21.95 -11.41
N VAL A 153 37.88 21.30 -12.21
CA VAL A 153 38.69 21.95 -13.25
C VAL A 153 37.83 22.96 -14.04
N ILE A 154 38.25 24.22 -14.10
CA ILE A 154 37.48 25.24 -14.82
C ILE A 154 37.73 25.06 -16.31
N HIS A 155 36.67 24.68 -17.03
CA HIS A 155 36.71 24.61 -18.48
C HIS A 155 36.50 25.99 -19.11
N GLN A 156 37.02 26.19 -20.33
CA GLN A 156 36.91 27.47 -21.05
C GLN A 156 35.46 27.99 -21.10
N GLU A 157 34.49 27.13 -21.44
CA GLU A 157 33.08 27.52 -21.53
C GLU A 157 32.48 27.91 -20.16
N ARG A 158 32.98 27.33 -19.06
CA ARG A 158 32.57 27.67 -17.70
C ARG A 158 33.15 29.03 -17.30
N TYR A 159 34.43 29.27 -17.62
CA TYR A 159 35.09 30.56 -17.42
C TYR A 159 34.39 31.69 -18.19
N ASP A 160 34.10 31.48 -19.47
CA ASP A 160 33.41 32.46 -20.31
C ASP A 160 32.04 32.83 -19.73
N ARG A 161 31.31 31.85 -19.18
CA ARG A 161 30.05 32.07 -18.46
C ARG A 161 30.27 32.89 -17.18
N PHE A 162 31.25 32.51 -16.35
CA PHE A 162 31.56 33.21 -15.11
C PHE A 162 31.78 34.71 -15.34
N ILE A 163 32.55 35.07 -16.36
CA ILE A 163 32.83 36.47 -16.68
C ILE A 163 31.73 37.18 -17.47
N THR A 164 30.75 36.46 -18.02
CA THR A 164 29.70 37.04 -18.89
C THR A 164 28.37 37.24 -18.18
N ASP A 165 28.01 36.36 -17.25
CA ASP A 165 26.75 36.44 -16.50
C ASP A 165 26.92 37.22 -15.18
N PRO A 166 25.83 37.76 -14.59
CA PRO A 166 25.85 38.42 -13.29
C PRO A 166 26.39 37.56 -12.15
N ALA A 167 27.35 38.10 -11.39
CA ALA A 167 27.95 37.46 -10.21
C ALA A 167 27.82 38.40 -9.01
N TRP A 168 26.99 38.05 -8.03
CA TRP A 168 26.78 38.87 -6.83
C TRP A 168 26.92 38.03 -5.56
N GLN A 169 28.08 38.10 -4.92
CA GLN A 169 28.44 37.23 -3.80
C GLN A 169 28.95 38.05 -2.61
N ILE A 170 28.79 37.52 -1.40
CA ILE A 170 29.34 38.13 -0.18
C ILE A 170 29.96 37.04 0.71
N ILE A 171 31.16 37.29 1.20
CA ILE A 171 31.87 36.44 2.16
C ILE A 171 31.86 37.14 3.52
N THR A 172 31.54 36.41 4.58
CA THR A 172 31.41 36.94 5.94
C THR A 172 32.26 36.13 6.91
N SER A 173 32.74 36.75 7.99
CA SER A 173 33.36 36.05 9.14
C SER A 173 32.42 36.11 10.35
N SER A 174 32.25 35.01 11.11
CA SER A 174 31.43 34.98 12.35
C SER A 174 32.18 34.37 13.52
N ALA A 175 32.03 34.93 14.73
CA ALA A 175 32.51 34.33 15.99
C ALA A 175 31.36 33.68 16.79
N SER A 176 31.65 32.68 17.62
CA SER A 176 30.66 31.82 18.29
C SER A 176 30.04 32.36 19.60
N ASP A 177 29.63 33.64 19.68
CA ASP A 177 28.95 34.24 20.85
C ASP A 177 27.66 34.98 20.42
N GLN A 178 26.54 34.66 21.08
CA GLN A 178 25.17 35.12 20.77
C GLN A 178 24.66 36.34 21.58
N LYS A 179 25.47 37.14 22.28
CA LYS A 179 24.97 38.32 23.04
C LYS A 179 25.59 39.64 22.57
N ALA A 180 24.90 40.33 21.66
CA ALA A 180 25.45 41.43 20.85
C ALA A 180 25.08 42.87 21.27
N LEU A 181 24.92 43.19 22.55
CA LEU A 181 24.82 44.61 22.97
C LEU A 181 25.68 44.98 24.18
N ASP A 182 25.90 44.06 25.12
CA ASP A 182 26.62 44.34 26.37
C ASP A 182 28.16 44.23 26.24
N ASN A 183 28.66 43.75 25.10
CA ASN A 183 30.04 43.26 24.95
C ASN A 183 31.03 44.21 24.24
N PHE A 184 30.66 45.47 23.97
CA PHE A 184 31.62 46.48 23.45
C PHE A 184 32.76 46.82 24.43
N TYR A 185 32.68 46.30 25.67
CA TYR A 185 33.65 46.48 26.76
C TYR A 185 34.63 45.30 26.95
N LEU A 186 34.65 44.29 26.09
CA LEU A 186 35.62 43.21 26.21
C LEU A 186 36.96 43.59 25.58
N ASP A 187 38.06 43.28 26.30
CA ASP A 187 39.42 43.08 25.77
C ASP A 187 39.36 41.95 24.73
N SER A 188 38.78 42.20 23.56
CA SER A 188 38.74 41.25 22.46
C SER A 188 40.10 41.24 21.79
N GLU A 189 41.07 40.53 22.40
CA GLU A 189 42.25 40.08 21.68
C GLU A 189 41.78 39.14 20.55
N ARG A 190 41.40 39.71 19.40
CA ARG A 190 41.35 38.96 18.15
C ARG A 190 42.75 38.35 18.02
N GLY A 191 42.85 37.01 17.96
CA GLY A 191 44.14 36.37 17.74
C GLY A 191 44.85 37.03 16.56
N GLN A 192 46.14 37.33 16.68
CA GLN A 192 46.89 38.03 15.64
C GLN A 192 47.83 37.05 14.95
N VAL A 193 47.87 37.10 13.62
CA VAL A 193 48.90 36.41 12.83
C VAL A 193 49.84 37.49 12.30
N GLY A 194 50.95 37.72 13.01
CA GLY A 194 51.80 38.88 12.75
C GLY A 194 51.07 40.19 13.09
N ASN A 195 50.90 41.08 12.10
CA ASN A 195 50.21 42.37 12.24
C ASN A 195 48.76 42.36 11.70
N HIS A 196 48.22 41.18 11.40
CA HIS A 196 46.94 41.00 10.71
C HIS A 196 45.93 40.17 11.49
N SER A 197 44.64 40.36 11.19
CA SER A 197 43.60 39.43 11.64
C SER A 197 43.82 38.04 11.00
N PRO A 198 43.40 36.92 11.63
CA PRO A 198 43.61 35.59 11.05
C PRO A 198 42.87 35.42 9.72
N PHE A 199 41.69 36.05 9.62
CA PHE A 199 40.90 36.10 8.41
C PHE A 199 41.59 36.92 7.31
N ALA A 200 42.07 38.12 7.64
CA ALA A 200 42.79 38.98 6.69
C ALA A 200 44.09 38.33 6.23
N ALA A 201 44.87 37.72 7.14
CA ALA A 201 46.09 36.99 6.77
C ALA A 201 45.80 35.89 5.74
N ALA A 202 44.75 35.08 5.96
CA ALA A 202 44.34 34.06 5.02
C ALA A 202 43.83 34.65 3.69
N LEU A 203 43.10 35.76 3.71
CA LEU A 203 42.62 36.47 2.52
C LEU A 203 43.77 37.01 1.67
N LEU A 204 44.77 37.60 2.31
CA LEU A 204 45.95 38.14 1.65
C LEU A 204 46.72 37.01 0.97
N GLU A 205 47.00 35.90 1.67
CA GLU A 205 47.63 34.71 1.08
C GLU A 205 46.83 34.15 -0.11
N ALA A 206 45.50 34.05 0.03
CA ALA A 206 44.62 33.55 -1.01
C ALA A 206 44.73 34.38 -2.30
N LEU A 207 44.66 35.71 -2.18
CA LEU A 207 44.77 36.65 -3.31
C LEU A 207 46.19 36.70 -3.91
N GLU A 208 47.22 36.24 -3.21
CA GLU A 208 48.56 36.07 -3.78
C GLU A 208 48.71 34.80 -4.63
N GLY A 209 47.66 33.97 -4.72
CA GLY A 209 47.65 32.75 -5.52
C GLY A 209 47.47 31.47 -4.70
N ALA A 210 47.50 31.53 -3.36
CA ALA A 210 47.45 30.32 -2.54
C ALA A 210 46.09 29.60 -2.58
N ALA A 211 45.02 30.28 -3.04
CA ALA A 211 43.70 29.68 -3.22
C ALA A 211 43.52 28.97 -4.57
N ASP A 212 44.41 29.20 -5.55
CA ASP A 212 44.39 28.55 -6.86
C ASP A 212 45.09 27.19 -6.78
N ILE A 213 44.39 26.19 -6.25
CA ILE A 213 44.94 24.86 -5.97
C ILE A 213 44.41 23.76 -6.90
N ILE A 214 43.43 24.09 -7.76
CA ILE A 214 42.74 23.13 -8.64
C ILE A 214 42.98 23.51 -10.10
N PRO A 215 43.43 22.59 -10.97
CA PRO A 215 43.81 21.21 -10.67
C PRO A 215 45.10 21.09 -9.85
N PRO A 216 45.32 19.96 -9.15
CA PRO A 216 46.58 19.71 -8.46
C PRO A 216 47.76 19.65 -9.44
N ALA A 217 48.95 20.02 -8.96
CA ALA A 217 50.18 20.03 -9.75
C ALA A 217 50.43 18.66 -10.40
N THR A 218 50.60 18.64 -11.72
CA THR A 218 50.86 17.42 -12.50
C THR A 218 51.90 17.68 -13.59
N ASN A 219 52.81 16.73 -13.82
CA ASN A 219 53.78 16.74 -14.93
C ASN A 219 54.60 18.04 -15.09
N GLY A 220 55.02 18.65 -13.97
CA GLY A 220 55.83 19.88 -13.98
C GLY A 220 55.06 21.17 -14.24
N LYS A 221 53.72 21.11 -14.34
CA LYS A 221 52.85 22.29 -14.28
C LYS A 221 52.58 22.67 -12.81
N PRO A 222 52.56 23.97 -12.46
CA PRO A 222 52.11 24.42 -11.14
C PRO A 222 50.68 23.96 -10.86
N ALA A 223 50.32 23.87 -9.58
CA ALA A 223 48.92 23.67 -9.18
C ALA A 223 48.10 24.92 -9.53
N GLY A 224 46.82 24.72 -9.85
CA GLY A 224 45.92 25.79 -10.25
C GLY A 224 45.66 25.88 -11.75
N ASP A 225 44.59 26.57 -12.12
CA ASP A 225 44.21 26.85 -13.51
C ASP A 225 44.36 28.33 -13.91
N GLY A 226 44.87 29.15 -12.98
CA GLY A 226 45.10 30.58 -13.14
C GLY A 226 43.91 31.44 -12.71
N VAL A 227 42.84 30.84 -12.19
CA VAL A 227 41.61 31.53 -11.76
C VAL A 227 41.34 31.23 -10.30
N ILE A 228 41.11 32.28 -9.50
CA ILE A 228 40.63 32.16 -8.12
C ILE A 228 39.17 32.57 -8.11
N THR A 229 38.27 31.61 -8.04
CA THR A 229 36.84 31.85 -7.89
C THR A 229 36.50 32.33 -6.47
N ALA A 230 35.38 33.06 -6.30
CA ALA A 230 34.87 33.43 -4.98
C ALA A 230 34.65 32.20 -4.09
N THR A 231 34.34 31.08 -4.71
CA THR A 231 34.26 29.75 -4.12
C THR A 231 35.58 29.22 -3.57
N GLU A 232 36.62 29.21 -4.38
CA GLU A 232 37.96 28.76 -3.96
C GLU A 232 38.50 29.68 -2.87
N LEU A 233 38.25 30.99 -3.02
CA LEU A 233 38.55 31.99 -2.02
C LEU A 233 37.86 31.66 -0.69
N TYR A 234 36.55 31.38 -0.71
CA TYR A 234 35.79 31.00 0.48
C TYR A 234 36.30 29.71 1.12
N LEU A 235 36.50 28.63 0.35
CA LEU A 235 36.95 27.34 0.87
C LEU A 235 38.34 27.45 1.50
N TYR A 236 39.25 28.20 0.85
CA TYR A 236 40.58 28.48 1.40
C TYR A 236 40.48 29.24 2.73
N LEU A 237 39.66 30.29 2.78
CA LEU A 237 39.43 31.06 4.00
C LEU A 237 38.86 30.19 5.12
N ARG A 238 37.84 29.38 4.83
CA ARG A 238 37.22 28.45 5.78
C ARG A 238 38.27 27.52 6.40
N ASP A 239 39.04 26.84 5.56
CA ASP A 239 39.99 25.82 6.00
C ASP A 239 41.19 26.44 6.77
N ARG A 240 41.63 27.65 6.38
CA ARG A 240 42.73 28.36 7.03
C ARG A 240 42.34 29.12 8.30
N VAL A 241 41.08 29.50 8.45
CA VAL A 241 40.61 30.31 9.59
C VAL A 241 39.94 29.45 10.66
N GLU A 242 39.13 28.46 10.31
CA GLU A 242 38.39 27.66 11.30
C GLU A 242 39.33 26.86 12.23
N ILE A 243 40.29 26.13 11.66
CA ILE A 243 41.16 25.21 12.41
C ILE A 243 42.05 25.96 13.43
N PRO A 244 42.71 27.10 13.09
CA PRO A 244 43.53 27.82 14.06
C PRO A 244 42.70 28.54 15.13
N THR A 245 41.52 29.06 14.79
CA THR A 245 40.69 29.85 15.72
C THR A 245 39.93 28.97 16.72
N GLU A 246 39.60 27.73 16.36
CA GLU A 246 39.04 26.73 17.27
C GLU A 246 39.99 26.40 18.44
N LYS A 247 41.30 26.34 18.18
CA LYS A 247 42.33 26.08 19.21
C LYS A 247 42.46 27.21 20.24
N CYS A 248 42.02 28.41 19.91
CA CYS A 248 42.07 29.60 20.78
C CYS A 248 40.75 29.89 21.52
N ARG A 249 39.76 28.98 21.49
CA ARG A 249 38.40 29.18 22.06
C ARG A 249 37.64 30.38 21.50
N LEU A 250 38.02 30.87 20.31
CA LEU A 250 37.44 32.01 19.62
C LEU A 250 37.14 31.60 18.16
N ARG A 251 36.39 30.50 17.96
CA ARG A 251 36.13 29.92 16.63
C ARG A 251 35.55 30.99 15.71
N GLN A 252 36.22 31.23 14.58
CA GLN A 252 35.72 32.03 13.48
C GLN A 252 35.30 31.13 12.34
N THR A 253 34.05 31.27 11.90
CA THR A 253 33.47 30.48 10.79
C THR A 253 33.16 31.42 9.62
N PRO A 254 33.96 31.37 8.54
CA PRO A 254 33.62 32.03 7.29
C PRO A 254 32.31 31.48 6.69
N GLY A 255 31.55 32.34 6.02
CA GLY A 255 30.35 31.99 5.25
C GLY A 255 30.35 32.69 3.89
N ILE A 256 29.69 32.11 2.90
CA ILE A 256 29.49 32.70 1.57
C ILE A 256 28.00 32.73 1.23
N TRP A 257 27.53 33.85 0.67
CA TRP A 257 26.12 34.05 0.32
C TRP A 257 25.96 34.69 -1.05
N CYS A 258 24.88 34.36 -1.76
CA CYS A 258 24.49 35.05 -2.98
C CYS A 258 23.45 36.14 -2.71
N LEU A 259 23.51 37.21 -3.51
CA LEU A 259 22.51 38.28 -3.47
C LEU A 259 21.48 38.13 -4.60
N ASN A 260 20.38 38.88 -4.52
CA ASN A 260 19.23 38.76 -5.44
C ASN A 260 19.56 38.93 -6.94
N LYS A 261 20.65 39.66 -7.26
CA LYS A 261 21.13 39.88 -8.64
C LYS A 261 22.08 38.80 -9.15
N HIS A 262 22.45 37.82 -8.33
CA HIS A 262 23.36 36.75 -8.73
C HIS A 262 22.67 35.78 -9.69
N ASP A 263 23.27 35.54 -10.85
CA ASP A 263 22.76 34.60 -11.85
C ASP A 263 23.73 33.43 -12.05
N LYS A 264 24.34 33.29 -13.24
CA LYS A 264 25.26 32.19 -13.60
C LYS A 264 26.74 32.59 -13.51
N GLY A 265 27.00 33.83 -13.16
CA GLY A 265 28.34 34.38 -13.04
C GLY A 265 29.00 33.96 -11.74
N GLU A 266 30.32 34.01 -11.71
CA GLU A 266 31.09 33.87 -10.49
C GLU A 266 32.13 34.99 -10.44
N TYR A 267 32.31 35.58 -9.26
CA TYR A 267 33.34 36.58 -9.09
C TYR A 267 34.70 35.88 -9.09
N ILE A 268 35.63 36.36 -9.92
CA ILE A 268 36.95 35.75 -10.08
C ILE A 268 38.08 36.75 -9.89
N PHE A 269 39.22 36.26 -9.40
CA PHE A 269 40.53 36.90 -9.49
C PHE A 269 41.41 36.07 -10.44
N LEU A 270 42.37 36.72 -11.08
CA LEU A 270 43.39 36.00 -11.85
C LEU A 270 44.57 35.73 -10.92
N SER A 271 45.07 34.50 -10.91
CA SER A 271 46.18 34.13 -10.04
C SER A 271 47.47 34.85 -10.50
N PRO A 272 48.12 35.68 -9.65
CA PRO A 272 49.24 36.50 -10.07
C PRO A 272 50.42 35.67 -10.60
N GLY A 273 50.84 35.93 -11.84
CA GLY A 273 51.97 35.23 -12.46
C GLY A 273 51.66 33.80 -12.94
N HIS A 274 50.39 33.38 -12.94
CA HIS A 274 49.94 32.11 -13.47
C HIS A 274 49.18 32.31 -14.80
N GLU A 275 49.61 31.66 -15.88
CA GLU A 275 48.88 31.71 -17.15
C GLU A 275 47.58 30.90 -17.07
N LEU A 276 46.52 31.37 -17.76
CA LEU A 276 45.26 30.65 -17.85
C LEU A 276 45.45 29.30 -18.57
N ASN A 277 45.15 28.21 -17.87
CA ASN A 277 45.33 26.84 -18.37
C ASN A 277 43.99 26.09 -18.32
N LEU A 278 43.00 26.59 -19.06
CA LEU A 278 41.63 26.09 -19.06
C LEU A 278 41.42 25.06 -20.18
N PRO A 279 41.13 23.78 -19.87
CA PRO A 279 40.81 22.80 -20.91
C PRO A 279 39.43 23.08 -21.54
N PRO A 280 39.20 22.69 -22.82
CA PRO A 280 37.87 22.75 -23.41
C PRO A 280 36.91 21.81 -22.66
N ALA A 281 35.63 22.14 -22.63
CA ALA A 281 34.62 21.29 -22.01
C ALA A 281 34.51 19.94 -22.74
N PRO A 282 34.21 18.84 -22.01
CA PRO A 282 34.09 17.52 -22.62
C PRO A 282 33.02 17.52 -23.72
N PRO A 283 33.23 16.76 -24.81
CA PRO A 283 32.23 16.63 -25.87
C PRO A 283 30.97 15.96 -25.31
N LEU A 284 29.80 16.40 -25.78
CA LEU A 284 28.50 15.87 -25.37
C LEU A 284 27.92 15.00 -26.48
N ASP A 285 27.63 13.75 -26.16
CA ASP A 285 26.93 12.81 -27.03
C ASP A 285 25.98 11.92 -26.21
N LEU A 286 25.31 10.96 -26.84
CA LEU A 286 24.38 10.07 -26.16
C LEU A 286 25.02 9.22 -25.05
N SER A 287 26.30 8.86 -25.19
CA SER A 287 27.06 8.07 -24.21
C SER A 287 27.46 8.87 -22.98
N GLN A 288 27.59 10.20 -23.12
CA GLN A 288 27.97 11.11 -22.04
C GLN A 288 26.78 11.64 -21.22
N ASN A 289 25.57 11.12 -21.44
CA ASN A 289 24.39 11.51 -20.67
C ASN A 289 24.66 11.32 -19.15
N PRO A 290 24.59 12.39 -18.34
CA PRO A 290 24.91 12.31 -16.92
C PRO A 290 23.84 11.56 -16.11
N TYR A 291 22.63 11.40 -16.66
CA TYR A 291 21.52 10.74 -16.00
C TYR A 291 21.21 9.39 -16.63
N ARG A 292 21.03 8.38 -15.76
CA ARG A 292 20.83 6.98 -16.16
C ARG A 292 19.39 6.67 -16.59
N GLY A 293 18.47 7.60 -16.40
CA GLY A 293 17.04 7.36 -16.55
C GLY A 293 16.56 6.31 -15.56
N LEU A 294 15.82 5.33 -16.05
CA LEU A 294 15.26 4.21 -15.26
C LEU A 294 16.28 3.10 -14.96
N LYS A 295 17.51 3.20 -15.46
CA LYS A 295 18.57 2.21 -15.19
C LYS A 295 19.22 2.47 -13.83
N SER A 296 19.64 1.41 -13.14
CA SER A 296 20.45 1.54 -11.93
C SER A 296 21.84 2.12 -12.23
N PHE A 297 22.43 2.74 -11.21
CA PHE A 297 23.84 3.09 -11.23
C PHE A 297 24.67 1.87 -10.80
N ASP A 298 25.45 1.35 -11.73
CA ASP A 298 26.47 0.31 -11.46
C ASP A 298 27.81 0.94 -11.05
N GLU A 299 28.76 0.12 -10.60
CA GLU A 299 30.10 0.50 -10.13
C GLU A 299 30.84 1.48 -11.07
N LYS A 300 30.76 1.26 -12.39
CA LYS A 300 31.39 2.11 -13.41
C LYS A 300 30.83 3.54 -13.49
N HIS A 301 29.69 3.80 -12.85
CA HIS A 301 29.04 5.11 -12.82
C HIS A 301 29.21 5.81 -11.46
N SER A 302 30.11 5.30 -10.59
CA SER A 302 30.38 5.90 -9.28
C SER A 302 30.75 7.38 -9.36
N SER A 303 31.44 7.81 -10.42
CA SER A 303 31.76 9.23 -10.66
C SER A 303 30.55 10.12 -10.97
N LEU A 304 29.39 9.53 -11.27
CA LEU A 304 28.13 10.23 -11.54
C LEU A 304 27.08 9.99 -10.43
N PHE A 305 27.46 9.31 -9.34
CA PHE A 305 26.58 8.97 -8.23
C PHE A 305 26.75 9.96 -7.06
N PHE A 306 25.89 10.98 -7.02
CA PHE A 306 25.95 12.08 -6.05
C PHE A 306 24.78 12.09 -5.06
N GLY A 307 24.83 12.97 -4.05
CA GLY A 307 23.74 13.17 -3.08
C GLY A 307 23.53 12.05 -2.06
N ARG A 308 24.42 11.05 -2.00
CA ARG A 308 24.38 9.97 -1.00
C ARG A 308 25.70 9.73 -0.27
N THR A 309 26.66 10.65 -0.37
CA THR A 309 28.03 10.47 0.18
C THR A 309 28.03 10.09 1.66
N LEU A 310 27.34 10.85 2.51
CA LEU A 310 27.24 10.58 3.95
C LEU A 310 26.57 9.23 4.24
N LEU A 311 25.57 8.85 3.45
CA LEU A 311 24.88 7.57 3.61
C LEU A 311 25.77 6.39 3.19
N VAL A 312 26.58 6.55 2.13
CA VAL A 312 27.59 5.57 1.70
C VAL A 312 28.64 5.38 2.79
N GLU A 313 29.11 6.44 3.43
CA GLU A 313 30.08 6.35 4.54
C GLU A 313 29.49 5.63 5.75
N LYS A 314 28.23 5.92 6.11
CA LYS A 314 27.52 5.19 7.16
C LYS A 314 27.37 3.71 6.80
N LEU A 315 27.03 3.40 5.55
CA LEU A 315 26.88 2.02 5.08
C LEU A 315 28.22 1.27 5.07
N ASP A 316 29.32 1.92 4.66
CA ASP A 316 30.68 1.34 4.71
C ASP A 316 31.05 0.91 6.13
N TYR A 317 30.91 1.81 7.11
CA TYR A 317 31.15 1.50 8.51
C TYR A 317 30.24 0.36 9.00
N PHE A 318 28.96 0.40 8.62
CA PHE A 318 27.96 -0.56 9.06
C PHE A 318 28.22 -1.97 8.52
N VAL A 319 28.62 -2.10 7.24
CA VAL A 319 28.96 -3.38 6.60
C VAL A 319 30.25 -3.96 7.18
N LYS A 320 31.23 -3.12 7.51
CA LYS A 320 32.45 -3.57 8.21
C LYS A 320 32.13 -4.17 9.58
N ALA A 321 31.20 -3.56 10.31
CA ALA A 321 30.80 -3.98 11.66
C ALA A 321 29.89 -5.22 11.70
N ASN A 322 29.05 -5.44 10.67
CA ASN A 322 28.00 -6.46 10.70
C ASN A 322 28.20 -7.56 9.65
N PRO A 323 28.25 -8.85 10.02
CA PRO A 323 28.33 -9.98 9.07
C PRO A 323 27.16 -10.04 8.06
N LEU A 324 25.98 -9.58 8.48
CA LEU A 324 24.79 -9.46 7.66
C LEU A 324 24.31 -8.01 7.72
N THR A 325 24.10 -7.40 6.54
CA THR A 325 23.49 -6.09 6.39
C THR A 325 22.28 -6.19 5.47
N VAL A 326 21.12 -5.75 5.95
CA VAL A 326 19.86 -5.72 5.20
C VAL A 326 19.53 -4.26 4.91
N VAL A 327 19.77 -3.84 3.68
CA VAL A 327 19.52 -2.49 3.17
C VAL A 327 18.04 -2.37 2.81
N LEU A 328 17.29 -1.67 3.65
CA LEU A 328 15.83 -1.54 3.60
C LEU A 328 15.40 -0.18 3.07
N GLY A 329 14.28 -0.13 2.35
CA GLY A 329 13.69 1.13 1.90
C GLY A 329 12.61 0.92 0.83
N ALA A 330 11.83 1.98 0.57
CA ALA A 330 10.76 1.96 -0.44
C ALA A 330 11.26 1.60 -1.85
N SER A 331 10.35 1.17 -2.73
CA SER A 331 10.67 0.99 -4.16
C SER A 331 11.18 2.32 -4.74
N GLY A 332 12.19 2.28 -5.63
CA GLY A 332 12.77 3.49 -6.22
C GLY A 332 13.63 4.36 -5.30
N SER A 333 13.85 4.02 -4.02
CA SER A 333 14.67 4.82 -3.10
C SER A 333 16.19 4.83 -3.39
N GLY A 334 16.64 4.03 -4.36
CA GLY A 334 18.03 3.94 -4.79
C GLY A 334 18.88 2.89 -4.06
N LYS A 335 18.28 1.92 -3.35
CA LYS A 335 18.99 0.85 -2.59
C LYS A 335 20.08 0.15 -3.40
N SER A 336 19.73 -0.37 -4.57
CA SER A 336 20.67 -1.09 -5.44
C SER A 336 21.80 -0.18 -5.92
N SER A 337 21.49 1.07 -6.28
CA SER A 337 22.48 2.08 -6.70
C SER A 337 23.41 2.47 -5.54
N LEU A 338 22.89 2.60 -4.32
CA LEU A 338 23.67 2.90 -3.12
C LEU A 338 24.74 1.85 -2.86
N VAL A 339 24.41 0.57 -3.06
CA VAL A 339 25.37 -0.53 -2.91
C VAL A 339 26.32 -0.60 -4.10
N LYS A 340 25.80 -0.63 -5.34
CA LYS A 340 26.61 -0.87 -6.54
C LYS A 340 27.53 0.30 -6.91
N ALA A 341 27.04 1.53 -6.87
CA ALA A 341 27.79 2.73 -7.27
C ALA A 341 28.36 3.52 -6.08
N GLY A 342 27.93 3.22 -4.85
CA GLY A 342 28.46 3.82 -3.62
C GLY A 342 29.40 2.87 -2.87
N LEU A 343 28.82 1.87 -2.20
CA LEU A 343 29.55 0.98 -1.29
C LEU A 343 30.67 0.17 -1.98
N ILE A 344 30.37 -0.51 -3.09
CA ILE A 344 31.34 -1.39 -3.77
C ILE A 344 32.61 -0.64 -4.19
N PRO A 345 32.54 0.50 -4.92
CA PRO A 345 33.74 1.28 -5.24
C PRO A 345 34.51 1.73 -3.99
N LYS A 346 33.79 2.14 -2.93
CA LYS A 346 34.41 2.58 -1.66
C LYS A 346 35.21 1.46 -1.00
N LEU A 347 34.66 0.25 -0.95
CA LEU A 347 35.33 -0.93 -0.40
C LEU A 347 36.54 -1.38 -1.26
N ARG A 348 36.48 -1.23 -2.58
CA ARG A 348 37.64 -1.51 -3.45
C ARG A 348 38.78 -0.51 -3.27
N GLN A 349 38.47 0.74 -2.92
CA GLN A 349 39.44 1.81 -2.66
C GLN A 349 39.95 1.82 -1.22
N ASP A 350 39.47 0.90 -0.38
CA ASP A 350 39.89 0.79 1.01
C ASP A 350 41.34 0.29 1.10
N ASN A 351 42.21 1.12 1.67
CA ASN A 351 43.63 0.80 1.86
C ASN A 351 43.90 0.08 3.20
N THR A 352 42.89 -0.04 4.07
CA THR A 352 43.03 -0.63 5.41
C THR A 352 42.74 -2.14 5.43
N GLU A 353 41.75 -2.58 4.66
CA GLU A 353 41.33 -3.97 4.54
C GLU A 353 41.23 -4.38 3.07
N LYS A 354 41.71 -5.58 2.72
CA LYS A 354 41.61 -6.09 1.35
C LYS A 354 40.26 -6.78 1.13
N TRP A 355 39.51 -6.34 0.12
CA TRP A 355 38.17 -6.87 -0.20
C TRP A 355 38.16 -7.69 -1.50
N CYS A 356 37.53 -8.86 -1.45
CA CYS A 356 37.11 -9.64 -2.61
C CYS A 356 35.60 -9.51 -2.73
N ILE A 357 35.11 -8.94 -3.84
CA ILE A 357 33.68 -8.65 -4.03
C ILE A 357 33.16 -9.56 -5.14
N LEU A 358 32.22 -10.43 -4.79
CA LEU A 358 31.55 -11.30 -5.76
C LEU A 358 30.62 -10.48 -6.68
N PRO A 359 30.38 -10.94 -7.92
CA PRO A 359 29.39 -10.32 -8.79
C PRO A 359 28.01 -10.23 -8.09
N PRO A 360 27.28 -9.11 -8.23
CA PRO A 360 25.95 -8.96 -7.65
C PRO A 360 25.00 -10.07 -8.09
N ILE A 361 24.31 -10.70 -7.14
CA ILE A 361 23.33 -11.75 -7.39
C ILE A 361 21.94 -11.13 -7.41
N ARG A 362 21.11 -11.54 -8.36
CA ARG A 362 19.66 -11.28 -8.35
C ARG A 362 18.95 -12.65 -8.30
N PRO A 363 18.17 -12.95 -7.24
CA PRO A 363 17.68 -14.32 -7.01
C PRO A 363 16.78 -14.90 -8.10
N GLY A 364 15.87 -14.12 -8.69
CA GLY A 364 14.97 -14.60 -9.73
C GLY A 364 14.07 -15.77 -9.30
N GLU A 365 13.70 -16.62 -10.27
CA GLU A 365 12.87 -17.81 -10.03
C GLU A 365 13.67 -18.98 -9.43
N THR A 366 14.99 -19.02 -9.66
CA THR A 366 15.92 -20.07 -9.21
C THR A 366 17.12 -19.49 -8.42
N PRO A 367 16.93 -19.11 -7.13
CA PRO A 367 17.95 -18.44 -6.32
C PRO A 367 19.30 -19.16 -6.22
N LEU A 368 19.31 -20.51 -6.16
CA LEU A 368 20.56 -21.28 -6.04
C LEU A 368 21.39 -21.23 -7.32
N GLN A 369 20.75 -21.24 -8.48
CA GLN A 369 21.46 -21.07 -9.75
C GLN A 369 22.09 -19.68 -9.86
N GLY A 370 21.37 -18.64 -9.42
CA GLY A 370 21.90 -17.27 -9.36
C GLY A 370 23.16 -17.17 -8.48
N LEU A 371 23.17 -17.84 -7.33
CA LEU A 371 24.34 -17.97 -6.48
C LEU A 371 25.49 -18.72 -7.17
N ASN A 372 25.21 -19.87 -7.79
CA ASN A 372 26.22 -20.66 -8.49
C ASN A 372 26.83 -19.93 -9.69
N LYS A 373 26.06 -19.10 -10.40
CA LYS A 373 26.59 -18.23 -11.46
C LYS A 373 27.64 -17.26 -10.91
N ALA A 374 27.33 -16.57 -9.80
CA ALA A 374 28.29 -15.66 -9.17
C ALA A 374 29.53 -16.38 -8.61
N LEU A 375 29.38 -17.59 -8.07
CA LEU A 375 30.50 -18.42 -7.61
C LEU A 375 31.39 -18.86 -8.78
N ARG A 376 30.80 -19.32 -9.89
CA ARG A 376 31.53 -19.68 -11.12
C ARG A 376 32.33 -18.50 -11.68
N ASP A 377 31.70 -17.34 -11.79
CA ASP A 377 32.35 -16.12 -12.29
C ASP A 377 33.54 -15.70 -11.41
N ALA A 378 33.46 -16.00 -10.11
CA ALA A 378 34.54 -15.81 -9.14
C ALA A 378 35.50 -17.00 -9.01
N GLN A 379 35.36 -18.03 -9.85
CA GLN A 379 36.18 -19.26 -9.85
C GLN A 379 36.13 -20.03 -8.51
N LEU A 380 34.97 -20.02 -7.85
CA LEU A 380 34.70 -20.74 -6.62
C LEU A 380 33.88 -22.02 -6.86
N PRO A 381 34.05 -23.07 -6.04
CA PRO A 381 33.21 -24.26 -6.08
C PRO A 381 31.71 -23.93 -6.03
N GLU A 382 30.92 -24.63 -6.84
CA GLU A 382 29.46 -24.53 -6.81
C GLU A 382 28.86 -25.22 -5.59
N VAL A 383 27.70 -24.73 -5.17
CA VAL A 383 26.87 -25.34 -4.13
C VAL A 383 25.78 -26.21 -4.73
N ALA A 384 25.46 -27.32 -4.07
CA ALA A 384 24.42 -28.24 -4.52
C ALA A 384 23.37 -28.43 -3.42
N ALA A 385 22.09 -28.45 -3.83
CA ALA A 385 20.99 -28.69 -2.90
C ALA A 385 21.13 -30.05 -2.22
N GLN A 386 20.84 -30.12 -0.92
CA GLN A 386 20.83 -31.35 -0.12
C GLN A 386 22.15 -32.16 -0.12
N ASN A 387 23.28 -31.55 -0.51
CA ASN A 387 24.59 -32.20 -0.49
C ASN A 387 25.50 -31.56 0.58
N PRO A 388 25.73 -32.24 1.73
CA PRO A 388 26.56 -31.70 2.82
C PRO A 388 28.01 -31.41 2.42
N GLN A 389 28.53 -32.07 1.37
CA GLN A 389 29.90 -31.90 0.88
C GLN A 389 30.07 -30.72 -0.09
N HIS A 390 28.97 -30.11 -0.54
CA HIS A 390 28.96 -28.99 -1.51
C HIS A 390 28.12 -27.83 -0.97
N ASN A 391 28.53 -27.28 0.17
CA ASN A 391 27.86 -26.13 0.80
C ASN A 391 28.70 -24.84 0.72
N LEU A 392 28.05 -23.69 0.89
CA LEU A 392 28.67 -22.37 0.76
C LEU A 392 29.75 -22.12 1.82
N ALA A 393 29.57 -22.63 3.03
CA ALA A 393 30.57 -22.49 4.09
C ALA A 393 31.90 -23.20 3.74
N MET A 394 31.84 -24.40 3.16
CA MET A 394 33.02 -25.12 2.64
C MET A 394 33.66 -24.40 1.45
N THR A 395 32.84 -23.83 0.57
CA THR A 395 33.33 -23.00 -0.55
C THR A 395 34.15 -21.82 -0.04
N ILE A 396 33.68 -21.19 1.04
CA ILE A 396 34.38 -20.08 1.71
C ILE A 396 35.61 -20.58 2.47
N ASP A 397 35.59 -21.75 3.11
CA ASP A 397 36.78 -22.35 3.75
C ASP A 397 37.94 -22.52 2.75
N VAL A 398 37.63 -22.98 1.53
CA VAL A 398 38.62 -23.14 0.46
C VAL A 398 39.14 -21.78 0.00
N TRP A 399 38.26 -20.79 -0.15
CA TRP A 399 38.65 -19.45 -0.54
C TRP A 399 39.50 -18.74 0.53
N GLU A 400 39.14 -18.87 1.80
CA GLU A 400 39.83 -18.25 2.94
C GLU A 400 41.27 -18.75 3.05
N LYS A 401 41.50 -20.07 2.87
CA LYS A 401 42.85 -20.66 2.85
C LYS A 401 43.76 -20.02 1.81
N ASN A 402 43.21 -19.63 0.66
CA ASN A 402 43.96 -18.99 -0.41
C ASN A 402 44.06 -17.45 -0.24
N ASN A 403 43.21 -16.84 0.60
CA ASN A 403 43.09 -15.39 0.77
C ASN A 403 43.03 -14.95 2.25
N PRO A 404 44.00 -15.32 3.10
CA PRO A 404 43.88 -15.18 4.56
C PRO A 404 43.78 -13.73 5.04
N ASN A 405 44.29 -12.76 4.29
CA ASN A 405 44.25 -11.33 4.64
C ASN A 405 43.14 -10.55 3.94
N SER A 406 42.15 -11.23 3.33
CA SER A 406 41.05 -10.59 2.62
C SER A 406 39.69 -10.92 3.23
N LYS A 407 38.73 -10.03 3.05
CA LYS A 407 37.31 -10.26 3.35
C LYS A 407 36.52 -10.49 2.06
N LEU A 408 35.49 -11.32 2.12
CA LEU A 408 34.60 -11.64 1.00
C LEU A 408 33.27 -10.89 1.17
N LEU A 409 32.84 -10.17 0.14
CA LEU A 409 31.53 -9.53 0.07
C LEU A 409 30.62 -10.28 -0.91
N LEU A 410 29.49 -10.75 -0.40
CA LEU A 410 28.39 -11.32 -1.17
C LEU A 410 27.22 -10.32 -1.18
N PHE A 411 26.90 -9.78 -2.36
CA PHE A 411 25.79 -8.85 -2.51
C PHE A 411 24.61 -9.51 -3.24
N ILE A 412 23.45 -9.56 -2.58
CA ILE A 412 22.20 -10.08 -3.13
C ILE A 412 21.24 -8.90 -3.29
N ASP A 413 20.99 -8.53 -4.54
CA ASP A 413 20.12 -7.44 -4.95
C ASP A 413 18.67 -7.93 -5.07
N GLN A 414 17.71 -7.11 -4.66
CA GLN A 414 16.26 -7.40 -4.73
C GLN A 414 15.89 -8.75 -4.09
N SER A 415 16.24 -8.93 -2.82
CA SER A 415 16.00 -10.16 -2.07
C SER A 415 14.51 -10.51 -1.92
N GLU A 416 13.59 -9.56 -2.14
CA GLU A 416 12.15 -9.85 -2.23
C GLU A 416 11.81 -10.88 -3.33
N GLU A 417 12.62 -10.98 -4.39
CA GLU A 417 12.39 -11.90 -5.51
C GLU A 417 12.39 -13.38 -5.08
N ILE A 418 13.11 -13.70 -4.01
CA ILE A 418 13.13 -15.05 -3.42
C ILE A 418 11.71 -15.48 -3.02
N ILE A 419 10.86 -14.54 -2.60
CA ILE A 419 9.50 -14.82 -2.17
C ILE A 419 8.49 -14.55 -3.28
N THR A 420 8.71 -13.50 -4.07
CA THR A 420 7.72 -13.07 -5.07
C THR A 420 7.82 -13.83 -6.39
N LEU A 421 8.99 -14.36 -6.76
CA LEU A 421 9.21 -15.01 -8.06
C LEU A 421 9.44 -16.52 -7.95
N CYS A 422 10.35 -16.98 -7.09
CA CYS A 422 10.67 -18.40 -6.97
C CYS A 422 9.47 -19.21 -6.49
N GLN A 423 8.81 -20.06 -7.28
CA GLN A 423 7.63 -20.83 -6.81
C GLN A 423 8.01 -22.11 -6.05
N ASN A 424 9.26 -22.56 -6.14
CA ASN A 424 9.75 -23.78 -5.52
C ASN A 424 10.13 -23.55 -4.05
N LEU A 425 9.33 -24.09 -3.12
CA LEU A 425 9.59 -23.93 -1.69
C LEU A 425 10.94 -24.51 -1.28
N ASP A 426 11.29 -25.72 -1.72
CA ASP A 426 12.53 -26.41 -1.33
C ASP A 426 13.77 -25.61 -1.73
N GLU A 427 13.74 -25.00 -2.92
CA GLU A 427 14.83 -24.15 -3.39
C GLU A 427 14.99 -22.88 -2.56
N ARG A 428 13.87 -22.25 -2.13
CA ARG A 428 13.91 -21.11 -1.20
C ARG A 428 14.55 -21.53 0.14
N GLN A 429 14.14 -22.67 0.69
CA GLN A 429 14.67 -23.17 1.97
C GLN A 429 16.17 -23.36 1.90
N GLU A 430 16.64 -24.08 0.88
CA GLU A 430 18.05 -24.40 0.69
C GLU A 430 18.88 -23.13 0.46
N PHE A 431 18.40 -22.17 -0.34
CA PHE A 431 19.11 -20.90 -0.54
C PHE A 431 19.36 -20.17 0.79
N PHE A 432 18.33 -20.01 1.63
CA PHE A 432 18.51 -19.39 2.95
C PHE A 432 19.45 -20.20 3.83
N GLN A 433 19.32 -21.53 3.85
CA GLN A 433 20.17 -22.40 4.65
C GLN A 433 21.66 -22.24 4.28
N GLN A 434 22.00 -22.16 2.99
CA GLN A 434 23.37 -21.96 2.51
C GLN A 434 23.96 -20.62 2.99
N ILE A 435 23.20 -19.53 2.82
CA ILE A 435 23.62 -18.18 3.22
C ILE A 435 23.81 -18.08 4.74
N LEU A 436 22.85 -18.59 5.51
CA LEU A 436 22.88 -18.51 6.97
C LEU A 436 23.98 -19.38 7.58
N THR A 437 24.19 -20.58 7.05
CA THR A 437 25.30 -21.46 7.47
C THR A 437 26.65 -20.78 7.23
N ALA A 438 26.83 -20.16 6.06
CA ALA A 438 28.03 -19.43 5.71
C ALA A 438 28.30 -18.22 6.62
N ILE A 439 27.29 -17.38 6.89
CA ILE A 439 27.41 -16.23 7.80
C ILE A 439 27.82 -16.68 9.21
N ASN A 440 27.30 -17.83 9.67
CA ASN A 440 27.57 -18.33 11.01
C ASN A 440 28.98 -18.92 11.15
N GLY A 441 29.47 -19.63 10.14
CA GLY A 441 30.81 -20.20 10.11
C GLY A 441 31.92 -19.16 9.90
N HIS A 442 31.65 -18.11 9.12
CA HIS A 442 32.68 -17.20 8.58
C HIS A 442 32.50 -15.73 8.98
N ARG A 443 32.23 -15.46 10.25
CA ARG A 443 31.82 -14.12 10.74
C ARG A 443 32.85 -13.02 10.52
N ASP A 444 34.14 -13.35 10.56
CA ASP A 444 35.21 -12.36 10.42
C ASP A 444 35.63 -12.14 8.96
N LYS A 445 35.28 -13.07 8.07
CA LYS A 445 35.69 -13.07 6.65
C LYS A 445 34.57 -12.75 5.69
N LEU A 446 33.36 -13.26 5.92
CA LEU A 446 32.21 -13.06 5.05
C LEU A 446 31.40 -11.83 5.50
N ARG A 447 31.01 -11.02 4.52
CA ARG A 447 29.98 -9.99 4.64
C ARG A 447 28.89 -10.25 3.61
N VAL A 448 27.65 -10.34 4.07
CA VAL A 448 26.49 -10.49 3.19
C VAL A 448 25.67 -9.21 3.24
N VAL A 449 25.46 -8.60 2.08
CA VAL A 449 24.59 -7.43 1.91
C VAL A 449 23.37 -7.85 1.11
N LEU A 450 22.19 -7.63 1.68
CA LEU A 450 20.90 -7.85 1.04
C LEU A 450 20.26 -6.49 0.78
N THR A 451 19.64 -6.28 -0.38
CA THR A 451 18.69 -5.17 -0.54
C THR A 451 17.28 -5.71 -0.56
N LEU A 452 16.39 -5.05 0.17
CA LEU A 452 15.03 -5.53 0.37
C LEU A 452 14.07 -4.35 0.45
N ARG A 453 12.89 -4.49 -0.14
CA ARG A 453 11.83 -3.50 0.08
C ARG A 453 11.28 -3.63 1.49
N SER A 454 11.02 -2.50 2.15
CA SER A 454 10.56 -2.47 3.55
C SER A 454 9.24 -3.22 3.77
N ASP A 455 8.34 -3.25 2.79
CA ASP A 455 7.06 -3.97 2.82
C ASP A 455 7.21 -5.49 2.70
N PHE A 456 8.34 -5.98 2.20
CA PHE A 456 8.68 -7.40 2.08
C PHE A 456 9.59 -7.92 3.21
N GLU A 457 9.98 -7.05 4.16
CA GLU A 457 10.89 -7.42 5.24
C GLU A 457 10.35 -8.55 6.12
N PRO A 458 9.10 -8.49 6.64
CA PRO A 458 8.59 -9.55 7.51
C PRO A 458 8.57 -10.90 6.80
N GLN A 459 8.13 -10.96 5.54
CA GLN A 459 8.03 -12.22 4.80
C GLN A 459 9.40 -12.84 4.55
N VAL A 460 10.42 -12.04 4.16
CA VAL A 460 11.79 -12.55 3.91
C VAL A 460 12.46 -12.96 5.21
N ARG A 461 12.30 -12.17 6.27
CA ARG A 461 12.80 -12.50 7.61
C ARG A 461 12.17 -13.81 8.10
N ASP A 462 10.84 -13.93 8.05
CA ASP A 462 10.11 -15.04 8.65
C ASP A 462 10.21 -16.31 7.81
N ALA A 463 10.28 -16.20 6.48
CA ALA A 463 10.63 -17.32 5.61
C ALA A 463 12.05 -17.82 5.92
N GLY A 464 13.05 -16.93 5.98
CA GLY A 464 14.43 -17.31 6.33
C GLY A 464 14.57 -17.95 7.71
N LEU A 465 13.70 -17.57 8.66
CA LEU A 465 13.67 -18.13 10.02
C LEU A 465 12.91 -19.46 10.15
N LYS A 466 11.94 -19.74 9.27
CA LYS A 466 11.17 -21.00 9.28
C LYS A 466 12.00 -22.22 8.84
N PHE A 467 13.13 -22.00 8.18
CA PHE A 467 13.90 -23.06 7.50
C PHE A 467 15.25 -23.37 8.14
N ILE A 468 15.51 -22.91 9.37
CA ILE A 468 16.73 -23.25 10.11
C ILE A 468 16.52 -24.61 10.79
N PRO A 469 17.29 -25.67 10.46
CA PRO A 469 17.18 -26.95 11.14
C PRO A 469 17.50 -26.82 12.64
N THR A 470 16.72 -27.49 13.48
CA THR A 470 16.90 -27.58 14.95
C THR A 470 18.27 -28.13 15.38
N ASP A 471 18.99 -28.75 14.44
CA ASP A 471 20.19 -29.54 14.67
C ASP A 471 21.44 -28.67 14.85
N TYR A 472 21.38 -27.41 14.42
CA TYR A 472 22.34 -26.39 14.78
C TYR A 472 21.80 -25.65 16.00
N ASN A 473 22.50 -25.73 17.14
CA ASN A 473 22.26 -24.97 18.38
C ASN A 473 22.35 -23.42 18.21
N LEU A 474 22.04 -22.88 17.03
CA LEU A 474 21.71 -21.48 16.80
C LEU A 474 20.20 -21.34 16.88
N GLY A 475 19.69 -21.17 18.10
CA GLY A 475 18.27 -20.88 18.30
C GLY A 475 17.80 -19.70 17.44
N ASN A 476 16.53 -19.73 17.01
CA ASN A 476 15.82 -18.69 16.27
C ASN A 476 16.13 -17.25 16.78
N THR A 477 16.47 -17.11 18.06
CA THR A 477 16.91 -15.90 18.73
C THR A 477 18.19 -15.28 18.17
N VAL A 478 19.23 -16.06 17.81
CA VAL A 478 20.52 -15.50 17.34
C VAL A 478 20.36 -14.88 15.95
N LEU A 479 19.57 -15.51 15.09
CA LEU A 479 19.38 -15.04 13.72
C LEU A 479 18.39 -13.87 13.65
N LYS A 480 17.31 -13.90 14.46
CA LYS A 480 16.47 -12.71 14.71
C LYS A 480 17.30 -11.54 15.20
N ASN A 481 18.16 -11.76 16.21
CA ASN A 481 19.03 -10.70 16.74
C ASN A 481 20.02 -10.17 15.69
N ARG A 482 20.57 -11.03 14.83
CA ARG A 482 21.45 -10.60 13.73
C ARG A 482 20.71 -9.83 12.66
N TRP A 483 19.52 -10.28 12.28
CA TRP A 483 18.68 -9.56 11.33
C TRP A 483 18.35 -8.17 11.90
N HIS A 484 17.87 -8.08 13.13
CA HIS A 484 17.56 -6.82 13.81
C HIS A 484 18.77 -5.87 13.89
N ARG A 485 19.96 -6.37 14.25
CA ARG A 485 21.20 -5.58 14.30
C ARG A 485 21.72 -5.18 12.92
N GLY A 486 21.43 -5.99 11.89
CA GLY A 486 21.87 -5.77 10.51
C GLY A 486 20.95 -4.87 9.70
N ARG A 487 19.86 -4.32 10.25
CA ARG A 487 18.93 -3.45 9.52
C ARG A 487 19.57 -2.11 9.23
N PHE A 488 19.70 -1.77 7.94
CA PHE A 488 20.17 -0.47 7.48
C PHE A 488 19.05 0.20 6.66
N ILE A 489 18.40 1.20 7.23
CA ILE A 489 17.29 1.90 6.59
C ILE A 489 17.83 2.99 5.66
N VAL A 490 17.39 2.98 4.41
CA VAL A 490 17.66 4.02 3.41
C VAL A 490 16.53 5.05 3.46
N PRO A 491 16.74 6.22 4.07
CA PRO A 491 15.72 7.25 4.14
C PRO A 491 15.46 7.89 2.76
N GLY A 492 14.33 8.59 2.66
CA GLY A 492 14.09 9.55 1.58
C GLY A 492 15.23 10.58 1.50
N MET A 493 15.48 11.11 0.31
CA MET A 493 16.50 12.14 0.14
C MET A 493 16.01 13.46 0.72
N THR A 494 16.89 14.17 1.42
CA THR A 494 16.64 15.56 1.81
C THR A 494 16.64 16.48 0.58
N ARG A 495 16.08 17.69 0.69
CA ARG A 495 16.14 18.69 -0.41
C ARG A 495 17.58 18.99 -0.85
N GLY A 496 18.52 19.05 0.10
CA GLY A 496 19.95 19.21 -0.21
C GLY A 496 20.54 18.04 -0.99
N GLU A 497 20.24 16.79 -0.59
CA GLU A 497 20.66 15.60 -1.34
C GLU A 497 20.04 15.55 -2.74
N LEU A 498 18.76 15.89 -2.89
CA LEU A 498 18.09 15.97 -4.20
C LEU A 498 18.74 17.02 -5.10
N LYS A 499 19.07 18.19 -4.54
CA LYS A 499 19.79 19.24 -5.26
C LYS A 499 21.14 18.73 -5.79
N GLU A 500 21.89 17.99 -4.98
CA GLU A 500 23.14 17.38 -5.44
C GLU A 500 22.93 16.35 -6.56
N VAL A 501 21.89 15.50 -6.46
CA VAL A 501 21.55 14.51 -7.49
C VAL A 501 21.17 15.18 -8.81
N ILE A 502 20.55 16.36 -8.76
CA ILE A 502 20.16 17.12 -9.95
C ILE A 502 21.38 17.88 -10.49
N GLU A 503 22.06 18.69 -9.69
CA GLU A 503 23.06 19.64 -10.18
C GLU A 503 24.42 18.99 -10.49
N LYS A 504 24.95 18.13 -9.61
CA LYS A 504 26.33 17.63 -9.73
C LYS A 504 26.57 16.80 -11.00
N PRO A 505 25.70 15.86 -11.42
CA PRO A 505 25.90 15.16 -12.70
C PRO A 505 25.95 16.11 -13.90
N THR A 506 25.13 17.16 -13.89
CA THR A 506 25.08 18.19 -14.94
C THR A 506 26.35 19.04 -14.94
N GLN A 507 26.83 19.44 -13.75
CA GLN A 507 28.08 20.18 -13.58
C GLN A 507 29.31 19.39 -14.05
N ALA A 508 29.37 18.08 -13.76
CA ALA A 508 30.43 17.19 -14.22
C ALA A 508 30.52 17.09 -15.76
N ARG A 509 29.48 17.53 -16.48
CA ARG A 509 29.42 17.65 -17.96
C ARG A 509 29.51 19.09 -18.46
N VAL A 510 29.84 20.03 -17.58
CA VAL A 510 29.91 21.48 -17.84
C VAL A 510 28.57 22.02 -18.36
N MET A 511 27.46 21.44 -17.89
CA MET A 511 26.11 21.86 -18.19
C MET A 511 25.50 22.60 -16.98
N TYR A 512 24.35 23.26 -17.18
CA TYR A 512 23.63 23.93 -16.11
C TYR A 512 22.12 24.03 -16.42
N PHE A 513 21.31 24.33 -15.40
CA PHE A 513 19.87 24.53 -15.53
C PHE A 513 19.52 26.01 -15.76
N GLN A 514 18.52 26.29 -16.60
CA GLN A 514 18.04 27.64 -16.88
C GLN A 514 16.51 27.73 -16.96
N PRO A 515 15.87 28.66 -16.22
CA PRO A 515 16.45 29.47 -15.14
C PRO A 515 16.86 28.61 -13.93
N HIS A 516 17.60 29.17 -12.96
CA HIS A 516 18.20 28.38 -11.86
C HIS A 516 17.15 27.79 -10.90
N ASP A 517 16.03 28.48 -10.73
CA ASP A 517 14.81 28.05 -10.02
C ASP A 517 14.20 26.75 -10.59
N LEU A 518 14.52 26.36 -11.83
CA LEU A 518 14.13 25.06 -12.39
C LEU A 518 14.56 23.89 -11.50
N VAL A 519 15.71 24.00 -10.80
CA VAL A 519 16.17 22.96 -9.87
C VAL A 519 15.24 22.87 -8.67
N GLU A 520 14.80 24.00 -8.11
CA GLU A 520 13.86 24.00 -6.99
C GLU A 520 12.48 23.49 -7.42
N GLU A 521 12.01 23.82 -8.62
CA GLU A 521 10.77 23.25 -9.18
C GLU A 521 10.84 21.72 -9.34
N LEU A 522 11.98 21.21 -9.84
CA LEU A 522 12.22 19.77 -9.93
C LEU A 522 12.23 19.11 -8.55
N ILE A 523 12.78 19.77 -7.53
CA ILE A 523 12.82 19.27 -6.14
C ILE A 523 11.42 19.30 -5.53
N GLU A 524 10.65 20.38 -5.71
CA GLU A 524 9.29 20.51 -5.19
C GLU A 524 8.35 19.42 -5.73
N GLU A 525 8.49 19.04 -7.00
CA GLU A 525 7.67 17.97 -7.58
C GLU A 525 7.96 16.59 -6.97
N VAL A 526 9.18 16.34 -6.48
CA VAL A 526 9.63 15.00 -6.07
C VAL A 526 9.85 14.81 -4.57
N ALA A 527 10.06 15.88 -3.81
CA ALA A 527 10.49 15.82 -2.40
C ALA A 527 9.53 15.04 -1.49
N ASP A 528 8.23 15.18 -1.71
CA ASP A 528 7.18 14.56 -0.87
C ASP A 528 6.66 13.24 -1.45
N MET A 529 7.22 12.78 -2.58
CA MET A 529 6.75 11.59 -3.28
C MET A 529 7.73 10.42 -3.10
N PRO A 530 7.33 9.31 -2.45
CA PRO A 530 8.20 8.16 -2.28
C PRO A 530 8.47 7.45 -3.62
N GLY A 531 9.73 7.12 -3.88
CA GLY A 531 10.13 6.29 -5.04
C GLY A 531 10.26 7.02 -6.38
N THR A 532 10.31 8.35 -6.38
CA THR A 532 10.37 9.20 -7.60
C THR A 532 11.76 9.35 -8.21
N LEU A 533 12.83 8.92 -7.54
CA LEU A 533 14.21 9.10 -8.04
C LEU A 533 14.45 8.53 -9.45
N PRO A 534 13.92 7.34 -9.84
CA PRO A 534 14.06 6.86 -11.20
C PRO A 534 13.34 7.76 -12.22
N LEU A 535 12.19 8.33 -11.85
CA LEU A 535 11.42 9.24 -12.71
C LEU A 535 12.13 10.58 -12.86
N LEU A 536 12.67 11.13 -11.78
CA LEU A 536 13.51 12.32 -11.82
C LEU A 536 14.71 12.11 -12.75
N SER A 537 15.43 11.00 -12.57
CA SER A 537 16.56 10.60 -13.43
C SER A 537 16.13 10.44 -14.89
N PHE A 538 14.91 9.94 -15.15
CA PHE A 538 14.35 9.84 -16.50
C PHE A 538 14.08 11.22 -17.12
N ALA A 539 13.35 12.10 -16.43
CA ALA A 539 13.05 13.44 -16.89
C ALA A 539 14.33 14.26 -17.19
N LEU A 540 15.32 14.18 -16.30
CA LEU A 540 16.63 14.82 -16.48
C LEU A 540 17.40 14.23 -17.67
N SER A 541 17.29 12.93 -17.90
CA SER A 541 17.88 12.27 -19.07
C SER A 541 17.23 12.74 -20.36
N GLU A 542 15.90 12.91 -20.39
CA GLU A 542 15.16 13.44 -21.54
C GLU A 542 15.49 14.91 -21.81
N LEU A 543 15.66 15.73 -20.76
CA LEU A 543 16.15 17.12 -20.89
C LEU A 543 17.51 17.18 -21.59
N TYR A 544 18.43 16.27 -21.24
CA TYR A 544 19.72 16.15 -21.91
C TYR A 544 19.56 15.77 -23.40
N LEU A 545 18.63 14.87 -23.74
CA LEU A 545 18.36 14.49 -25.13
C LEU A 545 17.75 15.64 -25.95
N LYS A 546 16.87 16.45 -25.33
CA LYS A 546 16.35 17.70 -25.92
C LYS A 546 17.48 18.68 -26.20
N TYR A 547 18.41 18.86 -25.26
CA TYR A 547 19.62 19.66 -25.48
C TYR A 547 20.45 19.17 -26.68
N LEU A 548 20.75 17.86 -26.77
CA LEU A 548 21.52 17.29 -27.89
C LEU A 548 20.82 17.49 -29.24
N THR A 549 19.49 17.53 -29.25
CA THR A 549 18.71 17.81 -30.47
C THR A 549 18.87 19.28 -30.87
N ARG A 550 18.72 20.21 -29.93
CA ARG A 550 19.00 21.65 -30.16
C ARG A 550 20.43 21.89 -30.62
N GLN A 551 21.40 21.19 -30.03
CA GLN A 551 22.81 21.29 -30.39
C GLN A 551 23.06 20.86 -31.85
N ARG A 552 22.47 19.74 -32.28
CA ARG A 552 22.58 19.26 -33.67
C ARG A 552 21.96 20.24 -34.67
N GLU A 553 20.78 20.79 -34.35
CA GLU A 553 20.13 21.80 -35.19
C GLU A 553 20.95 23.10 -35.29
N ALA A 554 21.54 23.54 -34.18
CA ALA A 554 22.40 24.72 -34.14
C ALA A 554 23.70 24.50 -34.91
N GLN A 555 24.34 23.33 -34.76
CA GLN A 555 25.53 22.94 -35.52
C GLN A 555 25.26 22.92 -37.02
N TYR A 556 24.11 22.40 -37.46
CA TYR A 556 23.70 22.44 -38.87
C TYR A 556 23.59 23.87 -39.41
N ARG A 557 23.23 24.84 -38.55
CA ARG A 557 23.15 26.26 -38.87
C ARG A 557 24.45 27.03 -38.64
N GLY A 558 25.53 26.39 -38.17
CA GLY A 558 26.80 27.03 -37.82
C GLY A 558 26.73 27.93 -36.58
N ILE A 559 25.78 27.69 -35.68
CA ILE A 559 25.54 28.49 -34.47
C ILE A 559 26.01 27.70 -33.25
N THR A 560 26.81 28.33 -32.39
CA THR A 560 27.15 27.80 -31.06
C THR A 560 26.05 28.17 -30.07
N ILE A 561 25.53 27.20 -29.33
CA ILE A 561 24.53 27.41 -28.27
C ILE A 561 25.13 27.13 -26.89
N ASP A 562 24.49 27.69 -25.86
CA ASP A 562 24.85 27.47 -24.47
C ASP A 562 24.51 26.05 -23.99
N ARG A 563 25.30 25.52 -23.03
CA ARG A 563 25.11 24.19 -22.43
C ARG A 563 23.96 24.15 -21.40
N ALA A 564 22.87 24.85 -21.68
CA ALA A 564 21.73 25.03 -20.77
C ALA A 564 20.64 23.97 -20.97
N LEU A 565 20.26 23.29 -19.89
CA LEU A 565 19.01 22.54 -19.77
C LEU A 565 17.89 23.54 -19.43
N ARG A 566 16.91 23.69 -20.32
CA ARG A 566 15.95 24.81 -20.26
C ARG A 566 14.60 24.39 -19.67
N LYS A 567 13.99 25.30 -18.91
CA LYS A 567 12.62 25.14 -18.40
C LYS A 567 11.58 24.99 -19.50
N ALA A 568 11.80 25.62 -20.66
CA ALA A 568 10.93 25.41 -21.83
C ALA A 568 10.92 23.93 -22.27
N ASP A 569 12.10 23.29 -22.34
CA ASP A 569 12.20 21.86 -22.65
C ASP A 569 11.54 21.02 -21.54
N TYR A 570 11.66 21.43 -20.28
CA TYR A 570 11.04 20.74 -19.14
C TYR A 570 9.51 20.78 -19.16
N ILE A 571 8.93 21.96 -19.44
CA ILE A 571 7.49 22.14 -19.58
C ILE A 571 6.96 21.34 -20.77
N GLU A 572 7.71 21.29 -21.87
CA GLU A 572 7.35 20.47 -23.04
C GLU A 572 7.29 18.97 -22.69
N LEU A 573 8.14 18.49 -21.78
CA LEU A 573 8.12 17.11 -21.26
C LEU A 573 6.98 16.86 -20.24
N GLY A 574 6.25 17.89 -19.83
CA GLY A 574 5.12 17.76 -18.91
C GLY A 574 5.48 17.55 -17.44
N GLY A 575 6.72 17.81 -17.02
CA GLY A 575 7.21 17.60 -15.66
C GLY A 575 7.82 16.21 -15.42
N VAL A 576 8.24 15.93 -14.18
CA VAL A 576 8.85 14.64 -13.82
C VAL A 576 7.89 13.49 -14.08
N MET A 577 6.65 13.60 -13.58
CA MET A 577 5.70 12.48 -13.63
C MET A 577 5.19 12.17 -15.04
N ARG A 578 4.96 13.19 -15.88
CA ARG A 578 4.43 13.00 -17.24
C ARG A 578 5.50 12.73 -18.29
N SER A 579 6.77 13.05 -18.02
CA SER A 579 7.86 12.80 -18.98
C SER A 579 7.87 11.37 -19.52
N LEU A 580 7.65 10.39 -18.64
CA LEU A 580 7.63 8.97 -18.99
C LEU A 580 6.40 8.58 -19.82
N THR A 581 5.22 9.06 -19.45
CA THR A 581 3.96 8.71 -20.13
C THR A 581 3.84 9.45 -21.46
N GLN A 582 4.30 10.70 -21.53
CA GLN A 582 4.38 11.47 -22.75
C GLN A 582 5.36 10.83 -23.75
N ARG A 583 6.53 10.35 -23.30
CA ARG A 583 7.44 9.58 -24.15
C ARG A 583 6.76 8.32 -24.71
N ALA A 584 5.95 7.64 -23.90
CA ALA A 584 5.18 6.49 -24.34
C ALA A 584 4.12 6.86 -25.39
N ASP A 585 3.42 7.99 -25.20
CA ASP A 585 2.46 8.51 -26.16
C ASP A 585 3.12 8.92 -27.48
N GLU A 586 4.29 9.58 -27.44
CA GLU A 586 5.04 9.99 -28.63
C GLU A 586 5.47 8.77 -29.47
N GLU A 587 6.05 7.73 -28.85
CA GLU A 587 6.45 6.51 -29.56
C GLU A 587 5.25 5.71 -30.08
N TYR A 588 4.17 5.63 -29.29
CA TYR A 588 2.92 5.03 -29.72
C TYR A 588 2.35 5.74 -30.94
N GLN A 589 2.22 7.08 -30.90
CA GLN A 589 1.69 7.86 -32.02
C GLN A 589 2.57 7.75 -33.26
N ALA A 590 3.89 7.80 -33.09
CA ALA A 590 4.83 7.68 -34.20
C ALA A 590 4.72 6.32 -34.91
N LEU A 591 4.48 5.23 -34.18
CA LEU A 591 4.25 3.90 -34.76
C LEU A 591 2.86 3.79 -35.41
N VAL A 592 1.80 4.17 -34.69
CA VAL A 592 0.42 4.04 -35.20
C VAL A 592 0.19 4.90 -36.45
N ASN A 593 0.80 6.09 -36.53
CA ASN A 593 0.76 6.92 -37.73
C ASN A 593 1.49 6.30 -38.93
N GLN A 594 2.50 5.44 -38.71
CA GLN A 594 3.17 4.69 -39.77
C GLN A 594 2.33 3.51 -40.23
N ASN A 595 1.72 2.77 -39.30
CA ASN A 595 0.83 1.65 -39.61
C ASN A 595 -0.23 1.48 -38.49
N PRO A 596 -1.53 1.60 -38.80
CA PRO A 596 -2.60 1.42 -37.81
C PRO A 596 -2.59 0.06 -37.09
N ALA A 597 -1.97 -0.98 -37.67
CA ALA A 597 -1.85 -2.29 -37.03
C ALA A 597 -1.04 -2.27 -35.72
N TYR A 598 -0.17 -1.27 -35.50
CA TYR A 598 0.58 -1.15 -34.24
C TYR A 598 -0.31 -0.90 -33.03
N ASP A 599 -1.52 -0.35 -33.20
CA ASP A 599 -2.44 -0.10 -32.08
C ASP A 599 -2.77 -1.40 -31.33
N GLN A 600 -3.25 -2.41 -32.07
CA GLN A 600 -3.55 -3.74 -31.51
C GLN A 600 -2.29 -4.41 -30.96
N VAL A 601 -1.16 -4.29 -31.67
CA VAL A 601 0.10 -4.94 -31.26
C VAL A 601 0.61 -4.36 -29.93
N ILE A 602 0.67 -3.04 -29.81
CA ILE A 602 1.14 -2.36 -28.59
C ILE A 602 0.19 -2.69 -27.44
N ARG A 603 -1.13 -2.64 -27.66
CA ARG A 603 -2.15 -3.02 -26.66
C ARG A 603 -1.91 -4.44 -26.13
N HIS A 604 -1.77 -5.44 -27.00
CA HIS A 604 -1.56 -6.83 -26.59
C HIS A 604 -0.24 -7.07 -25.86
N VAL A 605 0.86 -6.46 -26.35
CA VAL A 605 2.19 -6.58 -25.73
C VAL A 605 2.18 -5.94 -24.34
N MET A 606 1.63 -4.73 -24.21
CA MET A 606 1.63 -3.99 -22.95
C MET A 606 0.71 -4.64 -21.90
N LEU A 607 -0.50 -5.10 -22.26
CA LEU A 607 -1.39 -5.76 -21.31
C LEU A 607 -0.81 -7.06 -20.73
N ARG A 608 -0.02 -7.83 -21.52
CA ARG A 608 0.68 -9.02 -21.01
C ARG A 608 1.69 -8.70 -19.91
N MET A 609 2.26 -7.51 -19.96
CA MET A 609 3.27 -6.99 -19.03
C MET A 609 2.68 -6.34 -17.77
N VAL A 610 1.37 -6.47 -17.55
CA VAL A 610 0.69 -5.95 -16.36
C VAL A 610 0.13 -7.08 -15.51
N ALA A 611 0.41 -7.05 -14.21
CA ALA A 611 -0.16 -7.93 -13.20
C ALA A 611 -1.35 -7.27 -12.48
N LEU A 612 -2.38 -8.07 -12.20
CA LEU A 612 -3.54 -7.71 -11.39
C LEU A 612 -3.33 -8.31 -9.99
N THR A 613 -2.62 -7.59 -9.11
CA THR A 613 -2.37 -8.02 -7.73
C THR A 613 -3.00 -7.02 -6.78
N GLY A 614 -3.94 -7.47 -5.94
CA GLY A 614 -4.57 -6.62 -4.91
C GLY A 614 -5.39 -5.43 -5.43
N GLY A 615 -5.91 -5.48 -6.66
CA GLY A 615 -6.68 -4.40 -7.27
C GLY A 615 -5.85 -3.29 -7.94
N GLU A 616 -4.54 -3.23 -7.68
CA GLU A 616 -3.61 -2.28 -8.31
C GLU A 616 -2.82 -2.91 -9.46
N LEU A 617 -2.41 -2.08 -10.44
CA LEU A 617 -1.54 -2.52 -11.52
C LEU A 617 -0.07 -2.57 -11.05
N ALA A 618 0.56 -3.71 -11.28
CA ALA A 618 2.00 -3.89 -11.11
C ALA A 618 2.64 -4.31 -12.43
N ARG A 619 3.91 -3.97 -12.64
CA ARG A 619 4.65 -4.47 -13.80
C ARG A 619 4.92 -5.97 -13.67
N ARG A 620 4.87 -6.70 -14.79
CA ARG A 620 5.16 -8.14 -14.89
C ARG A 620 6.31 -8.36 -15.87
N ARG A 621 7.25 -9.24 -15.50
CA ARG A 621 8.25 -9.80 -16.42
C ARG A 621 7.59 -10.81 -17.33
N VAL A 622 7.86 -10.69 -18.63
CA VAL A 622 7.30 -11.56 -19.65
C VAL A 622 8.46 -12.16 -20.47
N PRO A 623 8.60 -13.49 -20.51
CA PRO A 623 9.56 -14.16 -21.40
C PRO A 623 9.33 -13.77 -22.85
N LEU A 624 10.39 -13.59 -23.64
CA LEU A 624 10.24 -13.25 -25.07
C LEU A 624 9.47 -14.33 -25.84
N SER A 625 9.56 -15.59 -25.41
CA SER A 625 8.78 -16.72 -25.94
C SER A 625 7.26 -16.55 -25.77
N GLU A 626 6.81 -15.83 -24.73
CA GLU A 626 5.39 -15.51 -24.52
C GLU A 626 4.90 -14.39 -25.46
N LEU A 627 5.83 -13.60 -26.01
CA LEU A 627 5.55 -12.47 -26.92
C LEU A 627 5.74 -12.84 -28.39
N GLU A 628 5.84 -14.12 -28.72
CA GLU A 628 5.83 -14.58 -30.11
C GLU A 628 4.38 -14.75 -30.58
N TYR A 629 4.00 -14.09 -31.68
CA TYR A 629 2.63 -14.15 -32.21
C TYR A 629 2.57 -14.81 -33.59
N PRO A 630 1.45 -15.45 -33.98
CA PRO A 630 1.30 -16.04 -35.31
C PRO A 630 1.24 -15.00 -36.45
N GLY A 631 1.87 -15.31 -37.60
CA GLY A 631 1.73 -14.53 -38.85
C GLY A 631 2.53 -13.23 -38.90
N GLU A 632 2.05 -12.25 -39.69
CA GLU A 632 2.73 -10.95 -39.89
C GLU A 632 2.82 -10.09 -38.61
N LYS A 633 1.99 -10.38 -37.59
CA LYS A 633 2.02 -9.69 -36.28
C LYS A 633 3.37 -9.84 -35.56
N ASN A 634 4.09 -10.94 -35.76
CA ASN A 634 5.37 -11.18 -35.04
C ASN A 634 6.46 -10.16 -35.42
N GLY A 635 6.50 -9.73 -36.68
CA GLY A 635 7.45 -8.71 -37.14
C GLY A 635 7.21 -7.37 -36.44
N LEU A 636 5.94 -6.96 -36.37
CA LEU A 636 5.52 -5.73 -35.70
C LEU A 636 5.81 -5.78 -34.19
N VAL A 637 5.60 -6.92 -33.53
CA VAL A 637 5.89 -7.09 -32.09
C VAL A 637 7.38 -6.90 -31.79
N LYS A 638 8.26 -7.49 -32.61
CA LYS A 638 9.71 -7.34 -32.44
C LYS A 638 10.15 -5.89 -32.58
N GLU A 639 9.60 -5.19 -33.57
CA GLU A 639 9.88 -3.77 -33.78
C GLU A 639 9.35 -2.89 -32.64
N VAL A 640 8.13 -3.15 -32.14
CA VAL A 640 7.58 -2.47 -30.95
C VAL A 640 8.49 -2.66 -29.74
N ILE A 641 8.88 -3.91 -29.44
CA ILE A 641 9.77 -4.19 -28.32
C ILE A 641 11.10 -3.46 -28.48
N GLU A 642 11.70 -3.49 -29.68
CA GLU A 642 12.97 -2.81 -29.94
C GLU A 642 12.86 -1.29 -29.81
N ARG A 643 11.82 -0.68 -30.39
CA ARG A 643 11.59 0.76 -30.33
C ARG A 643 11.28 1.24 -28.92
N PHE A 644 10.42 0.53 -28.18
CA PHE A 644 10.12 0.86 -26.79
C PHE A 644 11.32 0.62 -25.86
N THR A 645 12.18 -0.37 -26.17
CA THR A 645 13.45 -0.56 -25.44
C THR A 645 14.42 0.59 -25.70
N ASN A 646 14.55 1.03 -26.96
CA ASN A 646 15.39 2.17 -27.34
C ASN A 646 14.89 3.49 -26.72
N ALA A 647 13.57 3.66 -26.63
CA ALA A 647 12.92 4.75 -25.92
C ALA A 647 12.93 4.59 -24.38
N ARG A 648 13.54 3.51 -23.87
CA ARG A 648 13.69 3.21 -22.43
C ARG A 648 12.36 3.04 -21.67
N LEU A 649 11.30 2.69 -22.38
CA LEU A 649 9.98 2.35 -21.83
C LEU A 649 9.91 0.88 -21.41
N LEU A 650 10.70 0.03 -22.08
CA LEU A 650 10.87 -1.38 -21.76
C LEU A 650 12.33 -1.69 -21.41
N VAL A 651 12.52 -2.67 -20.53
CA VAL A 651 13.83 -3.20 -20.16
C VAL A 651 13.89 -4.66 -20.60
N LYS A 652 14.95 -5.00 -21.36
CA LYS A 652 15.30 -6.38 -21.67
C LYS A 652 16.23 -6.91 -20.59
N GLY A 653 16.02 -8.15 -20.18
CA GLY A 653 16.89 -8.85 -19.26
C GLY A 653 17.06 -10.30 -19.68
N GLU A 654 17.97 -10.97 -19.01
CA GLU A 654 18.20 -12.41 -19.09
C GLU A 654 17.93 -12.96 -17.69
N ASP A 655 17.13 -14.01 -17.60
CA ASP A 655 16.92 -14.69 -16.34
C ASP A 655 18.08 -15.63 -15.99
N THR A 656 17.92 -16.38 -14.91
CA THR A 656 18.94 -17.28 -14.37
C THR A 656 19.17 -18.51 -15.25
N ASP A 657 18.17 -18.92 -16.03
CA ASP A 657 18.22 -20.05 -16.97
C ASP A 657 18.77 -19.64 -18.36
N GLY A 658 19.00 -18.35 -18.58
CA GLY A 658 19.50 -17.79 -19.84
C GLY A 658 18.39 -17.38 -20.82
N ASP A 659 17.13 -17.46 -20.37
CA ASP A 659 15.98 -17.06 -21.16
C ASP A 659 15.83 -15.53 -21.13
N LEU A 660 15.60 -14.97 -22.32
CA LEU A 660 15.45 -13.54 -22.48
C LEU A 660 14.03 -13.11 -22.12
N TYR A 661 13.90 -12.08 -21.31
CA TYR A 661 12.63 -11.48 -20.92
C TYR A 661 12.59 -9.99 -21.21
N VAL A 662 11.38 -9.43 -21.16
CA VAL A 662 11.13 -8.00 -21.22
C VAL A 662 10.10 -7.59 -20.17
N GLU A 663 10.28 -6.40 -19.59
CA GLU A 663 9.37 -5.81 -18.61
C GLU A 663 9.21 -4.30 -18.82
N PRO A 664 8.11 -3.70 -18.33
CA PRO A 664 7.98 -2.24 -18.23
C PRO A 664 9.12 -1.67 -17.38
N ALA A 665 9.70 -0.58 -17.84
CA ALA A 665 10.87 0.01 -17.21
C ALA A 665 10.58 0.59 -15.81
N HIS A 666 9.32 0.95 -15.52
CA HIS A 666 8.89 1.43 -14.21
C HIS A 666 7.40 1.19 -13.94
N ASP A 667 7.01 1.04 -12.67
CA ASP A 667 5.58 0.91 -12.28
C ASP A 667 4.76 2.16 -12.64
N ALA A 668 5.40 3.32 -12.67
CA ALA A 668 4.76 4.58 -13.06
C ALA A 668 4.27 4.57 -14.52
N LEU A 669 4.94 3.84 -15.42
CA LEU A 669 4.44 3.67 -16.79
C LEU A 669 3.12 2.88 -16.77
N VAL A 670 3.08 1.80 -15.99
CA VAL A 670 1.91 0.92 -15.90
C VAL A 670 0.73 1.61 -15.19
N ARG A 671 1.01 2.43 -14.17
CA ARG A 671 0.02 3.12 -13.36
C ARG A 671 -0.42 4.47 -13.93
N GLY A 672 0.43 5.12 -14.72
CA GLY A 672 0.22 6.49 -15.18
C GLY A 672 -0.08 6.64 -16.67
N TRP A 673 0.20 5.63 -17.49
CA TRP A 673 -0.07 5.74 -18.93
C TRP A 673 -1.56 5.58 -19.21
N GLN A 674 -2.23 6.70 -19.50
CA GLN A 674 -3.68 6.77 -19.65
C GLN A 674 -4.25 5.75 -20.64
N ARG A 675 -3.58 5.54 -21.78
CA ARG A 675 -3.99 4.54 -22.79
C ARG A 675 -4.00 3.12 -22.23
N LEU A 676 -2.98 2.76 -21.44
CA LEU A 676 -2.88 1.43 -20.84
C LEU A 676 -3.97 1.22 -19.79
N LEU A 677 -4.33 2.26 -19.04
CA LEU A 677 -5.45 2.23 -18.09
C LEU A 677 -6.79 2.04 -18.81
N GLU A 678 -7.00 2.73 -19.93
CA GLU A 678 -8.19 2.59 -20.78
C GLU A 678 -8.29 1.17 -21.37
N TRP A 679 -7.18 0.64 -21.92
CA TRP A 679 -7.12 -0.73 -22.42
C TRP A 679 -7.42 -1.77 -21.34
N LYS A 680 -6.89 -1.57 -20.12
CA LYS A 680 -7.15 -2.45 -18.98
C LYS A 680 -8.64 -2.49 -18.63
N LEU A 681 -9.31 -1.34 -18.56
CA LEU A 681 -10.75 -1.27 -18.25
C LEU A 681 -11.61 -1.96 -19.31
N HIS A 682 -11.18 -1.95 -20.57
CA HIS A 682 -11.90 -2.61 -21.67
C HIS A 682 -11.60 -4.12 -21.79
N ASP A 683 -10.41 -4.58 -21.40
CA ASP A 683 -9.95 -5.97 -21.59
C ASP A 683 -9.81 -6.80 -20.30
N GLU A 684 -10.38 -6.36 -19.18
CA GLU A 684 -10.21 -7.06 -17.89
C GLU A 684 -10.64 -8.54 -17.96
N GLU A 685 -11.72 -8.86 -18.66
CA GLU A 685 -12.17 -10.24 -18.89
C GLU A 685 -11.17 -11.07 -19.72
N ASN A 686 -10.57 -10.46 -20.75
CA ASN A 686 -9.58 -11.10 -21.61
C ASN A 686 -8.27 -11.38 -20.84
N LEU A 687 -7.84 -10.44 -20.00
CA LEU A 687 -6.69 -10.59 -19.12
C LEU A 687 -6.87 -11.77 -18.16
N LEU A 688 -8.02 -11.88 -17.50
CA LEU A 688 -8.33 -13.01 -16.60
C LEU A 688 -8.34 -14.35 -17.35
N LEU A 689 -8.86 -14.37 -18.58
CA LEU A 689 -8.85 -15.56 -19.43
C LEU A 689 -7.43 -15.98 -19.82
N GLN A 690 -6.61 -15.01 -20.22
CA GLN A 690 -5.20 -15.20 -20.58
C GLN A 690 -4.40 -15.77 -19.39
N ARG A 691 -4.57 -15.20 -18.20
CA ARG A 691 -3.86 -15.62 -16.97
C ARG A 691 -4.10 -17.09 -16.60
N ARG A 692 -5.25 -17.64 -16.99
CA ARG A 692 -5.59 -19.06 -16.78
C ARG A 692 -5.15 -19.96 -17.94
N LEU A 693 -4.97 -19.40 -19.13
CA LEU A 693 -4.58 -20.14 -20.33
C LEU A 693 -3.07 -20.36 -20.41
N THR A 694 -2.28 -19.31 -20.15
CA THR A 694 -0.82 -19.33 -20.35
C THR A 694 -0.13 -20.48 -19.60
N PRO A 695 -0.40 -20.73 -18.30
CA PRO A 695 0.24 -21.85 -17.59
C PRO A 695 -0.06 -23.22 -18.21
N ALA A 696 -1.32 -23.46 -18.60
CA ALA A 696 -1.73 -24.72 -19.22
C ALA A 696 -1.12 -24.91 -20.62
N ALA A 697 -0.98 -23.83 -21.39
CA ALA A 697 -0.35 -23.87 -22.71
C ALA A 697 1.17 -24.14 -22.60
N VAL A 698 1.84 -23.52 -21.62
CA VAL A 698 3.28 -23.73 -21.35
C VAL A 698 3.55 -25.15 -20.87
N GLU A 699 2.76 -25.66 -19.92
CA GLU A 699 2.89 -27.04 -19.41
C GLU A 699 2.66 -28.08 -20.51
N TRP A 700 1.70 -27.84 -21.42
CA TRP A 700 1.51 -28.68 -22.58
C TRP A 700 2.70 -28.62 -23.55
N ASN A 701 3.25 -27.43 -23.80
CA ASN A 701 4.36 -27.27 -24.74
C ASN A 701 5.65 -27.93 -24.27
N SER A 702 5.92 -27.92 -22.95
CA SER A 702 7.12 -28.54 -22.38
C SER A 702 7.08 -30.07 -22.43
N GLN A 703 5.92 -30.69 -22.19
CA GLN A 703 5.80 -32.16 -22.17
C GLN A 703 5.32 -32.77 -23.49
N GLN A 704 4.67 -31.98 -24.36
CA GLN A 704 4.04 -32.40 -25.62
C GLN A 704 3.09 -33.62 -25.50
N GLN A 705 2.53 -33.87 -24.32
CA GLN A 705 1.63 -35.00 -24.11
C GLN A 705 0.17 -34.60 -24.33
N ALA A 706 -0.58 -35.44 -25.03
CA ALA A 706 -2.01 -35.21 -25.31
C ALA A 706 -2.90 -35.13 -24.05
N LYS A 707 -2.40 -35.56 -22.88
CA LYS A 707 -3.13 -35.50 -21.60
C LYS A 707 -3.31 -34.07 -21.07
N PHE A 708 -2.41 -33.15 -21.42
CA PHE A 708 -2.47 -31.75 -20.98
C PHE A 708 -3.39 -30.87 -21.85
N LEU A 709 -3.86 -31.39 -23.00
CA LEU A 709 -4.82 -30.67 -23.84
C LEU A 709 -6.19 -30.60 -23.18
N TRP A 710 -6.76 -29.40 -23.18
CA TRP A 710 -8.13 -29.21 -22.72
C TRP A 710 -9.10 -29.90 -23.67
N HIS A 711 -10.04 -30.65 -23.13
CA HIS A 711 -11.05 -31.36 -23.91
C HIS A 711 -12.47 -31.17 -23.39
N ALA A 712 -12.63 -30.83 -22.10
CA ALA A 712 -13.92 -30.57 -21.45
C ALA A 712 -14.05 -29.13 -20.88
N ASN A 713 -13.03 -28.29 -21.03
CA ASN A 713 -13.05 -26.94 -20.48
C ASN A 713 -14.07 -26.06 -21.23
N PRO A 714 -15.07 -25.45 -20.54
CA PRO A 714 -16.13 -24.68 -21.19
C PRO A 714 -15.60 -23.42 -21.89
N ARG A 715 -14.41 -22.92 -21.50
CA ARG A 715 -13.78 -21.73 -22.09
C ARG A 715 -13.24 -21.96 -23.50
N LEU A 716 -13.11 -23.21 -23.95
CA LEU A 716 -12.60 -23.53 -25.30
C LEU A 716 -13.45 -22.91 -26.42
N ASP A 717 -14.76 -22.77 -26.22
CA ASP A 717 -15.64 -22.19 -27.25
C ASP A 717 -15.45 -20.67 -27.35
N LEU A 718 -15.13 -19.99 -26.23
CA LEU A 718 -14.75 -18.59 -26.22
C LEU A 718 -13.36 -18.39 -26.87
N LEU A 719 -12.38 -19.21 -26.48
CA LEU A 719 -11.02 -19.17 -27.04
C LEU A 719 -11.00 -19.47 -28.55
N LYS A 720 -11.89 -20.33 -29.04
CA LYS A 720 -12.07 -20.58 -30.47
C LYS A 720 -12.57 -19.33 -31.21
N LYS A 721 -13.45 -18.52 -30.59
CA LYS A 721 -13.89 -17.25 -31.18
C LYS A 721 -12.75 -16.25 -31.25
N VAL A 722 -11.95 -16.14 -30.19
CA VAL A 722 -10.75 -15.28 -30.15
C VAL A 722 -9.74 -15.69 -31.23
N LEU A 723 -9.43 -16.99 -31.35
CA LEU A 723 -8.49 -17.52 -32.34
C LEU A 723 -8.89 -17.18 -33.79
N ASN A 724 -10.19 -17.07 -34.06
CA ASN A 724 -10.74 -16.78 -35.38
C ASN A 724 -11.07 -15.28 -35.59
N SER A 725 -10.83 -14.44 -34.59
CA SER A 725 -11.09 -12.99 -34.68
C SER A 725 -9.88 -12.24 -35.24
N ASP A 726 -10.13 -11.09 -35.88
CA ASP A 726 -9.06 -10.19 -36.35
C ASP A 726 -8.24 -9.64 -35.16
N ASP A 727 -8.89 -9.48 -34.00
CA ASP A 727 -8.30 -9.07 -32.72
C ASP A 727 -7.78 -10.26 -31.89
N ASN A 728 -7.12 -11.22 -32.55
CA ASN A 728 -6.50 -12.36 -31.87
C ASN A 728 -5.31 -11.92 -31.01
N TRP A 729 -5.47 -12.00 -29.68
CA TRP A 729 -4.46 -11.70 -28.65
C TRP A 729 -3.65 -12.94 -28.18
N LEU A 730 -3.95 -14.13 -28.70
CA LEU A 730 -3.25 -15.37 -28.34
C LEU A 730 -1.82 -15.37 -28.94
N ASN A 731 -0.85 -15.71 -28.10
CA ASN A 731 0.52 -15.93 -28.59
C ASN A 731 0.64 -17.25 -29.36
N GLN A 732 1.81 -17.56 -29.91
CA GLN A 732 2.04 -18.72 -30.76
C GLN A 732 1.74 -20.04 -30.04
N VAL A 733 2.21 -20.17 -28.79
CA VAL A 733 2.01 -21.37 -27.97
C VAL A 733 0.53 -21.56 -27.60
N GLU A 734 -0.12 -20.49 -27.15
CA GLU A 734 -1.53 -20.46 -26.78
C GLU A 734 -2.44 -20.73 -27.99
N ALA A 735 -2.15 -20.13 -29.14
CA ALA A 735 -2.91 -20.34 -30.37
C ALA A 735 -2.84 -21.81 -30.83
N GLU A 736 -1.65 -22.42 -30.78
CA GLU A 736 -1.50 -23.83 -31.11
C GLU A 736 -2.14 -24.75 -30.06
N PHE A 737 -1.99 -24.44 -28.77
CA PHE A 737 -2.65 -25.15 -27.67
C PHE A 737 -4.17 -25.13 -27.83
N VAL A 738 -4.77 -23.96 -28.12
CA VAL A 738 -6.20 -23.82 -28.36
C VAL A 738 -6.61 -24.59 -29.60
N ARG A 739 -5.88 -24.47 -30.72
CA ARG A 739 -6.16 -25.20 -31.96
C ARG A 739 -6.15 -26.72 -31.74
N ARG A 740 -5.15 -27.23 -31.03
CA ARG A 740 -5.01 -28.65 -30.67
C ARG A 740 -6.06 -29.11 -29.68
N SER A 741 -6.39 -28.30 -28.68
CA SER A 741 -7.43 -28.57 -27.67
C SER A 741 -8.82 -28.59 -28.28
N VAL A 742 -9.14 -27.65 -29.18
CA VAL A 742 -10.38 -27.64 -29.97
C VAL A 742 -10.42 -28.86 -30.89
N GLY A 743 -9.30 -29.19 -31.54
CA GLY A 743 -9.14 -30.42 -32.33
C GLY A 743 -9.42 -31.67 -31.50
N ARG A 744 -8.85 -31.76 -30.29
CA ARG A 744 -9.02 -32.88 -29.35
C ARG A 744 -10.44 -32.96 -28.81
N LYS A 745 -11.08 -31.84 -28.47
CA LYS A 745 -12.51 -31.76 -28.14
C LYS A 745 -13.33 -32.32 -29.29
N SER A 746 -13.11 -31.85 -30.52
CA SER A 746 -13.84 -32.35 -31.70
C SER A 746 -13.57 -33.82 -32.01
N PHE A 747 -12.35 -34.31 -31.80
CA PHE A 747 -11.97 -35.71 -31.97
C PHE A 747 -12.56 -36.59 -30.87
N ASN A 748 -12.55 -36.15 -29.61
CA ASN A 748 -13.19 -36.87 -28.50
C ASN A 748 -14.71 -36.85 -28.67
N THR A 749 -15.31 -35.76 -29.15
CA THR A 749 -16.72 -35.74 -29.54
C THR A 749 -16.93 -36.75 -30.66
N ARG A 750 -16.17 -36.74 -31.75
CA ARG A 750 -16.29 -37.73 -32.85
C ARG A 750 -16.00 -39.17 -32.44
N ARG A 751 -15.05 -39.41 -31.52
CA ARG A 751 -14.70 -40.73 -30.99
C ARG A 751 -15.75 -41.19 -30.00
N ASN A 752 -16.28 -40.32 -29.16
CA ASN A 752 -17.42 -40.62 -28.28
C ASN A 752 -18.67 -40.84 -29.12
N TRP A 753 -18.84 -40.14 -30.24
CA TRP A 753 -19.87 -40.43 -31.24
C TRP A 753 -19.58 -41.76 -31.96
N GLY A 754 -18.35 -42.08 -32.32
CA GLY A 754 -17.95 -43.33 -32.98
C GLY A 754 -18.02 -44.55 -32.07
N VAL A 755 -17.67 -44.40 -30.80
CA VAL A 755 -17.84 -45.37 -29.72
C VAL A 755 -19.30 -45.46 -29.33
N ALA A 756 -20.04 -44.34 -29.27
CA ALA A 756 -21.48 -44.37 -29.11
C ALA A 756 -22.10 -45.15 -30.27
N ILE A 757 -21.71 -44.91 -31.52
CA ILE A 757 -22.16 -45.61 -32.75
C ILE A 757 -21.73 -47.09 -32.75
N ALA A 758 -20.53 -47.44 -32.26
CA ALA A 758 -20.06 -48.83 -32.19
C ALA A 758 -20.70 -49.62 -31.03
N VAL A 759 -20.93 -48.99 -29.88
CA VAL A 759 -21.69 -49.56 -28.75
C VAL A 759 -23.17 -49.70 -29.12
N MET A 760 -23.70 -48.71 -29.84
CA MET A 760 -24.99 -48.71 -30.51
C MET A 760 -25.16 -49.90 -31.47
N LEU A 761 -24.19 -50.13 -32.36
CA LEU A 761 -24.23 -51.22 -33.33
C LEU A 761 -23.97 -52.60 -32.69
N GLY A 762 -23.28 -52.66 -31.55
CA GLY A 762 -22.97 -53.92 -30.84
C GLY A 762 -24.01 -54.39 -29.84
N LEU A 763 -24.84 -53.49 -29.28
CA LEU A 763 -25.87 -53.81 -28.29
C LEU A 763 -27.11 -52.91 -28.47
N GLY A 764 -28.05 -53.31 -29.33
CA GLY A 764 -29.44 -52.84 -29.26
C GLY A 764 -29.71 -51.32 -29.42
N THR A 765 -29.04 -50.64 -30.38
CA THR A 765 -29.34 -49.28 -30.87
C THR A 765 -30.78 -48.80 -30.76
N GLY A 766 -31.71 -49.57 -31.34
CA GLY A 766 -33.11 -49.17 -31.43
C GLY A 766 -33.77 -49.04 -30.07
N LEU A 767 -33.39 -49.89 -29.11
CA LEU A 767 -33.95 -49.87 -27.75
C LEU A 767 -33.39 -48.70 -26.95
N VAL A 768 -32.08 -48.42 -27.00
CA VAL A 768 -31.49 -47.31 -26.24
C VAL A 768 -31.92 -45.94 -26.80
N PHE A 769 -31.97 -45.76 -28.13
CA PHE A 769 -32.49 -44.51 -28.72
C PHE A 769 -33.99 -44.34 -28.51
N SER A 770 -34.76 -45.43 -28.55
CA SER A 770 -36.18 -45.40 -28.19
C SER A 770 -36.38 -45.00 -26.73
N LEU A 771 -35.59 -45.55 -25.80
CA LEU A 771 -35.65 -45.21 -24.37
C LEU A 771 -35.21 -43.76 -24.10
N ILE A 772 -34.16 -43.26 -24.77
CA ILE A 772 -33.73 -41.86 -24.66
C ILE A 772 -34.79 -40.92 -25.26
N GLY A 773 -35.37 -41.28 -26.41
CA GLY A 773 -36.45 -40.51 -27.04
C GLY A 773 -37.73 -40.47 -26.19
N GLN A 774 -38.12 -41.60 -25.57
CA GLN A 774 -39.23 -41.67 -24.62
C GLN A 774 -38.96 -40.82 -23.37
N ARG A 775 -37.73 -40.85 -22.85
CA ARG A 775 -37.29 -40.01 -21.73
C ARG A 775 -37.35 -38.52 -22.08
N ASP A 776 -36.85 -38.12 -23.24
CA ASP A 776 -36.86 -36.72 -23.67
C ASP A 776 -38.30 -36.22 -23.95
N ALA A 777 -39.17 -37.07 -24.49
CA ALA A 777 -40.59 -36.76 -24.66
C ALA A 777 -41.30 -36.56 -23.32
N LEU A 778 -41.07 -37.45 -22.33
CA LEU A 778 -41.65 -37.34 -20.99
C LEU A 778 -41.15 -36.09 -20.25
N ILE A 779 -39.86 -35.76 -20.37
CA ILE A 779 -39.30 -34.50 -19.84
C ILE A 779 -39.92 -33.28 -20.55
N GLY A 780 -40.14 -33.36 -21.86
CA GLY A 780 -40.83 -32.34 -22.64
C GLY A 780 -42.25 -32.09 -22.14
N GLN A 781 -43.00 -33.17 -21.87
CA GLN A 781 -44.35 -33.09 -21.30
C GLN A 781 -44.35 -32.48 -19.90
N ILE A 782 -43.48 -32.95 -18.99
CA ILE A 782 -43.33 -32.38 -17.63
C ILE A 782 -43.03 -30.87 -17.70
N LYS A 783 -42.18 -30.44 -18.63
CA LYS A 783 -41.88 -29.02 -18.83
C LYS A 783 -43.08 -28.23 -19.37
N ALA A 784 -43.85 -28.80 -20.29
CA ALA A 784 -45.03 -28.18 -20.85
C ALA A 784 -46.15 -28.02 -19.80
N ASP A 785 -46.42 -29.08 -19.01
CA ASP A 785 -47.38 -29.05 -17.91
C ASP A 785 -46.98 -28.05 -16.82
N ARG A 786 -45.68 -28.01 -16.48
CA ARG A 786 -45.13 -26.99 -15.58
C ARG A 786 -45.33 -25.57 -16.12
N GLN A 787 -45.01 -25.33 -17.39
CA GLN A 787 -45.18 -24.01 -18.02
C GLN A 787 -46.64 -23.59 -18.12
N ALA A 788 -47.55 -24.54 -18.37
CA ALA A 788 -48.99 -24.30 -18.35
C ALA A 788 -49.45 -23.88 -16.94
N ALA A 789 -49.00 -24.58 -15.90
CA ALA A 789 -49.29 -24.23 -14.51
C ALA A 789 -48.74 -22.86 -14.08
N GLU A 790 -47.61 -22.42 -14.65
CA GLU A 790 -47.02 -21.10 -14.40
C GLU A 790 -47.65 -19.96 -15.22
N GLY A 791 -48.48 -20.29 -16.22
CA GLY A 791 -49.18 -19.32 -17.07
C GLY A 791 -50.40 -18.69 -16.37
N ASN A 792 -51.08 -17.78 -17.08
CA ASN A 792 -52.33 -17.15 -16.62
C ASN A 792 -53.55 -18.07 -16.79
N LEU A 793 -53.50 -19.26 -16.19
CA LEU A 793 -54.64 -20.17 -16.13
C LEU A 793 -55.47 -19.93 -14.86
N PRO A 794 -56.79 -20.23 -14.86
CA PRO A 794 -57.58 -20.33 -13.64
C PRO A 794 -56.90 -21.28 -12.63
N HIS A 795 -56.96 -20.94 -11.33
CA HIS A 795 -56.27 -21.67 -10.25
C HIS A 795 -56.47 -23.19 -10.30
N LEU A 796 -57.66 -23.66 -10.70
CA LEU A 796 -57.98 -25.07 -10.84
C LEU A 796 -57.22 -25.78 -11.97
N GLU A 797 -57.12 -25.14 -13.14
CA GLU A 797 -56.37 -25.67 -14.29
C GLU A 797 -54.86 -25.63 -14.04
N ALA A 798 -54.38 -24.58 -13.35
CA ALA A 798 -53.00 -24.49 -12.91
C ALA A 798 -52.62 -25.62 -11.93
N SER A 799 -53.51 -25.95 -10.98
CA SER A 799 -53.32 -27.07 -10.05
C SER A 799 -53.28 -28.41 -10.75
N LEU A 800 -54.20 -28.65 -11.68
CA LEU A 800 -54.23 -29.88 -12.48
C LEU A 800 -52.94 -30.05 -13.29
N ALA A 801 -52.49 -29.00 -13.99
CA ALA A 801 -51.25 -29.02 -14.74
C ALA A 801 -50.01 -29.23 -13.83
N SER A 802 -49.96 -28.60 -12.65
CA SER A 802 -48.86 -28.78 -11.70
C SER A 802 -48.80 -30.20 -11.13
N LEU A 803 -49.97 -30.81 -10.87
CA LEU A 803 -50.09 -32.19 -10.39
C LEU A 803 -49.75 -33.21 -11.47
N ARG A 804 -50.10 -32.97 -12.75
CA ARG A 804 -49.65 -33.80 -13.88
C ARG A 804 -48.13 -33.84 -13.97
N ALA A 805 -47.48 -32.68 -13.97
CA ALA A 805 -46.03 -32.57 -14.01
C ALA A 805 -45.36 -33.32 -12.83
N ALA A 806 -45.93 -33.20 -11.63
CA ALA A 806 -45.40 -33.83 -10.43
C ALA A 806 -45.68 -35.35 -10.37
N LYS A 807 -46.86 -35.80 -10.82
CA LYS A 807 -47.20 -37.23 -10.96
C LYS A 807 -46.28 -37.93 -11.93
N SER A 808 -46.03 -37.37 -13.11
CA SER A 808 -45.11 -37.95 -14.11
C SER A 808 -43.67 -38.06 -13.62
N LEU A 809 -43.27 -37.19 -12.68
CA LEU A 809 -41.95 -37.24 -12.06
C LEU A 809 -41.88 -38.26 -10.90
N LYS A 810 -42.99 -38.45 -10.16
CA LYS A 810 -43.13 -39.45 -9.10
C LYS A 810 -43.23 -40.87 -9.64
N ASP A 811 -44.08 -41.07 -10.65
CA ASP A 811 -44.33 -42.37 -11.29
C ASP A 811 -43.38 -42.57 -12.48
N TRP A 812 -42.11 -42.21 -12.31
CA TRP A 812 -41.11 -42.35 -13.36
C TRP A 812 -41.03 -43.83 -13.79
N PRO A 813 -41.22 -44.14 -15.08
CA PRO A 813 -41.34 -45.53 -15.50
C PRO A 813 -40.10 -46.35 -15.14
N GLY A 814 -40.29 -47.53 -14.51
CA GLY A 814 -39.19 -48.37 -14.02
C GLY A 814 -38.20 -48.81 -15.11
N TYR A 815 -38.68 -48.94 -16.35
CA TYR A 815 -37.84 -49.23 -17.52
C TYR A 815 -36.93 -48.06 -17.93
N LEU A 816 -37.17 -46.84 -17.42
CA LEU A 816 -36.33 -45.64 -17.56
C LEU A 816 -35.48 -45.36 -16.31
N SER A 817 -35.37 -46.31 -15.37
CA SER A 817 -34.66 -46.12 -14.10
C SER A 817 -33.16 -45.76 -14.25
N LEU A 818 -32.55 -46.14 -15.37
CA LEU A 818 -31.16 -45.81 -15.73
C LEU A 818 -31.01 -44.39 -16.33
N PHE A 819 -32.11 -43.73 -16.71
CA PHE A 819 -32.14 -42.41 -17.36
C PHE A 819 -32.98 -41.39 -16.57
N LYS A 820 -32.74 -41.28 -15.26
CA LYS A 820 -33.48 -40.36 -14.39
C LYS A 820 -33.35 -38.89 -14.84
N PRO A 821 -34.39 -38.06 -14.63
CA PRO A 821 -34.32 -36.63 -14.91
C PRO A 821 -33.31 -35.92 -13.97
N ASP A 822 -32.79 -34.78 -14.42
CA ASP A 822 -31.90 -33.91 -13.63
C ASP A 822 -32.58 -33.42 -12.33
N SER A 823 -31.82 -33.28 -11.25
CA SER A 823 -32.31 -32.78 -9.95
C SER A 823 -32.92 -31.39 -10.08
N LYS A 824 -32.42 -30.57 -11.03
CA LYS A 824 -33.00 -29.26 -11.35
C LYS A 824 -34.46 -29.34 -11.83
N LEU A 825 -34.82 -30.34 -12.64
CA LEU A 825 -36.20 -30.47 -13.13
C LEU A 825 -37.16 -30.78 -11.96
N LYS A 826 -36.73 -31.64 -11.03
CA LYS A 826 -37.49 -31.95 -9.81
C LYS A 826 -37.70 -30.70 -8.95
N ILE A 827 -36.68 -29.88 -8.76
CA ILE A 827 -36.78 -28.62 -8.01
C ILE A 827 -37.74 -27.64 -8.70
N GLN A 828 -37.67 -27.49 -10.02
CA GLN A 828 -38.57 -26.60 -10.77
C GLN A 828 -40.04 -27.04 -10.67
N VAL A 829 -40.30 -28.35 -10.80
CA VAL A 829 -41.66 -28.90 -10.63
C VAL A 829 -42.13 -28.74 -9.19
N THR A 830 -41.25 -28.94 -8.20
CA THR A 830 -41.57 -28.75 -6.76
C THR A 830 -41.90 -27.28 -6.46
N LYS A 831 -41.13 -26.33 -7.00
CA LYS A 831 -41.39 -24.88 -6.89
C LYS A 831 -42.74 -24.50 -7.50
N THR A 832 -43.07 -25.06 -8.66
CA THR A 832 -44.35 -24.83 -9.35
C THR A 832 -45.51 -25.40 -8.54
N LEU A 833 -45.38 -26.63 -8.06
CA LEU A 833 -46.37 -27.28 -7.20
C LEU A 833 -46.56 -26.51 -5.89
N HIS A 834 -45.48 -26.02 -5.28
CA HIS A 834 -45.53 -25.17 -4.09
C HIS A 834 -46.25 -23.85 -4.37
N LYS A 835 -45.91 -23.16 -5.47
CA LYS A 835 -46.54 -21.89 -5.88
C LYS A 835 -48.05 -22.04 -6.07
N VAL A 836 -48.49 -23.15 -6.68
CA VAL A 836 -49.90 -23.41 -6.96
C VAL A 836 -50.64 -23.93 -5.73
N ALA A 837 -50.02 -24.80 -4.92
CA ALA A 837 -50.61 -25.33 -3.69
C ALA A 837 -50.77 -24.27 -2.59
N TYR A 838 -49.83 -23.30 -2.52
CA TYR A 838 -49.84 -22.24 -1.51
C TYR A 838 -50.37 -20.91 -2.01
N GLY A 839 -51.03 -20.87 -3.18
CA GLY A 839 -51.66 -19.68 -3.78
C GLY A 839 -52.15 -18.67 -2.75
N VAL A 840 -51.24 -17.79 -2.34
CA VAL A 840 -51.38 -16.74 -1.34
C VAL A 840 -52.29 -17.06 -0.12
N ARG A 841 -51.96 -18.04 0.74
CA ARG A 841 -52.63 -18.12 2.06
C ARG A 841 -51.73 -18.49 3.23
N GLU A 842 -51.74 -17.58 4.22
CA GLU A 842 -51.20 -17.66 5.57
C GLU A 842 -51.78 -18.86 6.35
N ARG A 843 -50.96 -19.66 7.04
CA ARG A 843 -51.40 -20.90 7.71
C ARG A 843 -52.21 -20.64 8.98
N ASN A 844 -51.81 -19.63 9.75
CA ASN A 844 -52.50 -19.22 10.97
C ASN A 844 -52.07 -17.79 11.32
N ARG A 845 -52.98 -17.04 11.95
CA ARG A 845 -52.78 -15.65 12.36
C ARG A 845 -53.07 -15.51 13.84
N LEU A 846 -52.09 -15.00 14.61
CA LEU A 846 -52.18 -14.92 16.07
C LEU A 846 -52.70 -13.53 16.51
N GLU A 847 -54.02 -13.36 16.51
CA GLU A 847 -54.69 -12.06 16.80
C GLU A 847 -55.30 -12.03 18.23
N LYS A 848 -54.50 -11.68 19.25
CA LYS A 848 -55.04 -11.46 20.64
C LYS A 848 -54.45 -10.26 21.39
N HIS A 849 -53.35 -9.69 20.90
CA HIS A 849 -52.72 -8.52 21.52
C HIS A 849 -53.53 -7.24 21.31
N GLN A 850 -53.50 -6.36 22.30
CA GLN A 850 -54.18 -5.05 22.23
C GLN A 850 -53.18 -3.92 21.89
N GLY A 851 -51.89 -4.15 22.12
CA GLY A 851 -50.78 -3.30 21.71
C GLY A 851 -49.93 -3.86 20.58
N THR A 852 -48.87 -3.13 20.22
CA THR A 852 -47.91 -3.60 19.22
C THR A 852 -47.13 -4.77 19.80
N VAL A 853 -47.09 -5.90 19.10
CA VAL A 853 -46.25 -7.05 19.49
C VAL A 853 -44.80 -6.68 19.24
N ILE A 854 -43.99 -6.64 20.30
CA ILE A 854 -42.61 -6.16 20.27
C ILE A 854 -41.59 -7.25 20.64
N GLY A 855 -42.04 -8.36 21.24
CA GLY A 855 -41.16 -9.47 21.63
C GLY A 855 -41.79 -10.83 21.40
N LEU A 856 -40.97 -11.79 20.95
CA LEU A 856 -41.35 -13.18 20.72
C LEU A 856 -40.29 -14.11 21.31
N GLY A 857 -40.73 -15.06 22.12
CA GLY A 857 -39.90 -16.12 22.68
C GLY A 857 -40.44 -17.48 22.27
N ILE A 858 -39.58 -18.43 21.92
CA ILE A 858 -39.95 -19.82 21.70
C ILE A 858 -39.32 -20.65 22.80
N SER A 859 -40.08 -21.56 23.41
CA SER A 859 -39.53 -22.42 24.45
C SER A 859 -38.41 -23.32 23.90
N PRO A 860 -37.40 -23.69 24.70
CA PRO A 860 -36.30 -24.58 24.28
C PRO A 860 -36.75 -25.96 23.79
N ASP A 861 -37.85 -26.47 24.34
CA ASP A 861 -38.52 -27.69 23.87
C ASP A 861 -39.42 -27.45 22.64
N HIS A 862 -39.50 -26.21 22.16
CA HIS A 862 -40.35 -25.64 21.11
C HIS A 862 -41.85 -25.87 21.29
N SER A 863 -42.32 -26.40 22.41
CA SER A 863 -43.75 -26.72 22.60
C SER A 863 -44.63 -25.48 22.75
N ARG A 864 -44.05 -24.34 23.18
CA ARG A 864 -44.74 -23.10 23.47
C ARG A 864 -44.11 -21.90 22.76
N ILE A 865 -44.95 -20.94 22.42
CA ILE A 865 -44.57 -19.62 21.92
C ILE A 865 -45.08 -18.60 22.92
N ALA A 866 -44.21 -17.73 23.41
CA ALA A 866 -44.58 -16.53 24.16
C ALA A 866 -44.55 -15.33 23.23
N SER A 867 -45.58 -14.49 23.33
CA SER A 867 -45.66 -13.21 22.63
C SER A 867 -46.04 -12.14 23.62
N VAL A 868 -45.43 -10.97 23.51
CA VAL A 868 -45.63 -9.84 24.44
C VAL A 868 -45.86 -8.53 23.69
N ASP A 869 -46.70 -7.66 24.25
CA ASP A 869 -47.08 -6.38 23.62
C ASP A 869 -46.72 -5.13 24.42
N THR A 870 -46.96 -3.96 23.82
CA THR A 870 -46.73 -2.63 24.43
C THR A 870 -47.65 -2.28 25.59
N THR A 871 -48.65 -3.11 25.91
CA THR A 871 -49.58 -2.88 27.04
C THR A 871 -49.24 -3.70 28.28
N GLY A 872 -48.22 -4.56 28.21
CA GLY A 872 -47.87 -5.48 29.29
C GLY A 872 -48.53 -6.85 29.15
N LEU A 873 -49.25 -7.12 28.05
CA LEU A 873 -49.98 -8.37 27.89
C LEU A 873 -49.04 -9.48 27.41
N ILE A 874 -49.09 -10.64 28.09
CA ILE A 874 -48.28 -11.82 27.78
C ILE A 874 -49.21 -12.97 27.40
N CYS A 875 -49.05 -13.48 26.17
CA CYS A 875 -49.84 -14.58 25.64
C CYS A 875 -48.96 -15.80 25.35
N LEU A 876 -49.44 -17.00 25.72
CA LEU A 876 -48.78 -18.28 25.46
C LEU A 876 -49.57 -19.13 24.48
N TRP A 877 -48.90 -19.59 23.43
CA TRP A 877 -49.47 -20.37 22.34
C TRP A 877 -48.78 -21.71 22.23
N ASP A 878 -49.51 -22.70 21.74
CA ASP A 878 -48.91 -23.97 21.33
C ASP A 878 -48.32 -23.87 19.91
N ARG A 879 -47.60 -24.92 19.50
CA ARG A 879 -47.04 -25.07 18.14
C ARG A 879 -48.06 -25.00 17.00
N SER A 880 -49.35 -25.14 17.28
CA SER A 880 -50.43 -25.03 16.28
C SER A 880 -50.97 -23.59 16.16
N GLY A 881 -50.55 -22.69 17.06
CA GLY A 881 -51.05 -21.32 17.16
C GLY A 881 -52.32 -21.22 18.02
N LYS A 882 -52.64 -22.23 18.81
CA LYS A 882 -53.77 -22.22 19.74
C LYS A 882 -53.29 -21.73 21.11
N LEU A 883 -54.06 -20.82 21.70
CA LEU A 883 -53.76 -20.28 23.03
C LEU A 883 -53.84 -21.38 24.10
N LEU A 884 -52.80 -21.52 24.92
CA LEU A 884 -52.62 -22.67 25.83
C LEU A 884 -53.50 -22.61 27.09
N ASN A 885 -53.73 -21.43 27.67
CA ASN A 885 -54.31 -21.31 29.02
C ASN A 885 -55.60 -20.48 29.11
N HIS A 886 -56.45 -20.56 28.07
CA HIS A 886 -57.74 -19.86 27.94
C HIS A 886 -57.65 -18.32 27.86
N ASP A 887 -56.82 -17.65 28.66
CA ASP A 887 -56.54 -16.21 28.57
C ASP A 887 -55.05 -15.83 28.56
N CYS A 888 -54.76 -14.59 28.14
CA CYS A 888 -53.44 -13.99 28.30
C CYS A 888 -53.37 -13.38 29.70
N PHE A 889 -52.18 -13.33 30.29
CA PHE A 889 -51.99 -12.75 31.62
C PHE A 889 -51.30 -11.40 31.53
N GLN A 890 -51.59 -10.54 32.52
CA GLN A 890 -51.20 -9.13 32.52
C GLN A 890 -49.93 -8.94 33.37
N GLY A 891 -48.88 -8.42 32.74
CA GLY A 891 -47.69 -7.91 33.41
C GLY A 891 -47.86 -6.49 33.97
N PRO A 892 -46.82 -5.91 34.58
CA PRO A 892 -46.81 -4.49 34.95
C PRO A 892 -47.22 -3.59 33.77
N GLU A 893 -47.93 -2.49 34.01
CA GLU A 893 -48.30 -1.55 32.95
C GLU A 893 -47.05 -0.93 32.31
N GLY A 894 -46.82 -1.22 31.03
CA GLY A 894 -45.61 -0.79 30.34
C GLY A 894 -45.32 -1.59 29.06
N TRP A 895 -44.26 -1.19 28.34
CA TRP A 895 -43.83 -1.90 27.14
C TRP A 895 -42.92 -3.08 27.53
N VAL A 896 -43.29 -4.30 27.15
CA VAL A 896 -42.46 -5.49 27.40
C VAL A 896 -41.41 -5.67 26.29
N LEU A 897 -40.18 -5.27 26.58
CA LEU A 897 -39.09 -5.15 25.60
C LEU A 897 -38.43 -6.48 25.22
N SER A 898 -38.39 -7.46 26.13
CA SER A 898 -37.68 -8.72 25.95
C SER A 898 -38.34 -9.84 26.72
N VAL A 899 -38.30 -11.06 26.18
CA VAL A 899 -38.85 -12.26 26.79
C VAL A 899 -37.92 -13.47 26.58
N SER A 900 -37.67 -14.23 27.64
CA SER A 900 -36.84 -15.45 27.59
C SER A 900 -37.49 -16.57 28.38
N PHE A 901 -37.51 -17.79 27.83
CA PHE A 901 -37.93 -18.99 28.56
C PHE A 901 -36.77 -19.57 29.37
N ASN A 902 -37.08 -20.17 30.52
CA ASN A 902 -36.15 -21.05 31.22
C ASN A 902 -35.88 -22.31 30.36
N PRO A 903 -34.64 -22.84 30.31
CA PRO A 903 -34.29 -24.14 29.73
C PRO A 903 -35.29 -25.28 30.00
N ASP A 904 -35.87 -25.34 31.20
CA ASP A 904 -36.83 -26.38 31.61
C ASP A 904 -38.30 -26.08 31.26
N VAL A 905 -38.57 -24.89 30.70
CA VAL A 905 -39.91 -24.41 30.31
C VAL A 905 -40.88 -24.25 31.49
N SER A 906 -40.39 -24.24 32.72
CA SER A 906 -41.19 -24.00 33.92
C SER A 906 -41.52 -22.52 34.12
N SER A 907 -40.60 -21.64 33.72
CA SER A 907 -40.66 -20.21 34.00
C SER A 907 -40.28 -19.35 32.79
N LEU A 908 -40.70 -18.08 32.83
CA LEU A 908 -40.51 -17.07 31.79
C LEU A 908 -39.98 -15.79 32.41
N ALA A 909 -38.93 -15.20 31.87
CA ALA A 909 -38.40 -13.92 32.29
C ALA A 909 -38.79 -12.84 31.27
N THR A 910 -39.17 -11.66 31.76
CA THR A 910 -39.61 -10.52 30.94
C THR A 910 -39.00 -9.23 31.44
N ILE A 911 -38.69 -8.30 30.54
CA ILE A 911 -38.35 -6.91 30.90
C ILE A 911 -39.46 -5.99 30.44
N THR A 912 -40.01 -5.19 31.36
CA THR A 912 -41.09 -4.22 31.10
C THR A 912 -40.62 -2.83 31.47
N ALA A 913 -40.80 -1.83 30.61
CA ALA A 913 -40.56 -0.44 31.02
C ALA A 913 -41.84 0.38 31.15
N SER A 914 -41.90 1.19 32.21
CA SER A 914 -42.99 2.12 32.45
C SER A 914 -43.07 3.14 31.32
N VAL A 915 -44.29 3.53 30.98
CA VAL A 915 -44.54 4.57 29.97
C VAL A 915 -44.73 5.92 30.67
N ASP A 916 -44.19 6.98 30.09
CA ASP A 916 -44.39 8.34 30.63
C ASP A 916 -45.80 8.85 30.28
N SER A 917 -46.22 10.00 30.83
CA SER A 917 -47.60 10.53 30.70
C SER A 917 -48.09 10.75 29.26
N ASP A 918 -47.18 10.83 28.30
CA ASP A 918 -47.47 11.01 26.86
C ASP A 918 -47.52 9.67 26.09
N GLY A 919 -47.38 8.53 26.76
CA GLY A 919 -47.48 7.19 26.15
C GLY A 919 -46.22 6.71 25.41
N GLY A 920 -45.08 7.36 25.62
CA GLY A 920 -43.77 6.95 25.09
C GLY A 920 -42.74 6.60 26.18
N MET A 921 -41.65 5.92 25.79
CA MET A 921 -40.49 5.66 26.64
C MET A 921 -39.57 6.89 26.71
N GLY A 922 -39.41 7.48 27.90
CA GLY A 922 -38.46 8.55 28.18
C GLY A 922 -37.21 8.05 28.92
N ALA A 923 -36.18 8.90 29.03
CA ALA A 923 -34.94 8.55 29.72
C ALA A 923 -35.13 8.26 31.22
N ASP A 924 -36.25 8.72 31.79
CA ASP A 924 -36.64 8.49 33.19
C ASP A 924 -37.57 7.28 33.39
N SER A 925 -37.91 6.55 32.32
CA SER A 925 -38.76 5.36 32.40
C SER A 925 -38.11 4.27 33.27
N ILE A 926 -38.92 3.69 34.15
CA ILE A 926 -38.53 2.65 35.10
C ILE A 926 -38.66 1.30 34.41
N VAL A 927 -37.56 0.55 34.35
CA VAL A 927 -37.53 -0.81 33.81
C VAL A 927 -37.64 -1.82 34.96
N THR A 928 -38.55 -2.78 34.82
CA THR A 928 -38.86 -3.85 35.76
C THR A 928 -38.57 -5.20 35.13
N LEU A 929 -37.77 -6.02 35.83
CA LEU A 929 -37.52 -7.42 35.47
C LEU A 929 -38.58 -8.31 36.16
N GLY A 930 -39.33 -9.08 35.40
CA GLY A 930 -40.35 -10.01 35.89
C GLY A 930 -39.96 -11.45 35.64
N LEU A 931 -40.13 -12.32 36.64
CA LEU A 931 -40.02 -13.77 36.51
C LEU A 931 -41.41 -14.37 36.74
N TRP A 932 -41.87 -15.18 35.79
CA TRP A 932 -43.23 -15.72 35.77
C TRP A 932 -43.16 -17.24 35.84
N ASP A 933 -43.93 -17.81 36.76
CA ASP A 933 -44.17 -19.25 36.79
C ASP A 933 -45.28 -19.58 35.78
N LEU A 934 -44.99 -20.47 34.82
CA LEU A 934 -45.88 -20.74 33.70
C LEU A 934 -47.04 -21.70 34.03
N GLU A 935 -46.99 -22.37 35.18
CA GLU A 935 -48.05 -23.26 35.66
C GLU A 935 -49.10 -22.47 36.46
N THR A 936 -48.65 -21.60 37.35
CA THR A 936 -49.50 -20.78 38.22
C THR A 936 -49.85 -19.41 37.64
N GLN A 937 -49.11 -18.94 36.62
CA GLN A 937 -49.22 -17.61 36.01
C GLN A 937 -49.04 -16.45 37.00
N GLN A 938 -48.35 -16.69 38.10
CA GLN A 938 -48.02 -15.65 39.08
C GLN A 938 -46.59 -15.16 38.87
N GLN A 939 -46.38 -13.87 39.09
CA GLN A 939 -45.07 -13.27 39.12
C GLN A 939 -44.37 -13.64 40.43
N VAL A 940 -43.17 -14.20 40.33
CA VAL A 940 -42.24 -14.35 41.45
C VAL A 940 -41.48 -13.02 41.54
N GLU A 941 -41.76 -12.22 42.55
CA GLU A 941 -41.38 -10.80 42.61
C GLU A 941 -39.86 -10.58 42.45
N LEU A 942 -39.46 -9.73 41.48
CA LEU A 942 -38.10 -9.21 41.29
C LEU A 942 -38.21 -7.70 41.15
N ASN A 943 -37.67 -6.94 42.10
CA ASN A 943 -37.87 -5.49 42.15
C ASN A 943 -36.59 -4.76 42.54
N GLN A 944 -35.94 -4.07 41.59
CA GLN A 944 -35.45 -2.69 41.72
C GLN A 944 -35.37 -2.04 40.33
N GLY A 945 -35.97 -0.84 40.22
CA GLY A 945 -36.14 -0.11 38.97
C GLY A 945 -34.84 0.44 38.39
N LEU A 946 -34.44 -0.08 37.24
CA LEU A 946 -33.34 0.46 36.42
C LEU A 946 -33.89 1.63 35.58
N ARG A 947 -33.18 2.75 35.49
CA ARG A 947 -33.57 3.91 34.65
C ARG A 947 -32.80 3.88 33.33
N GLY A 948 -33.49 4.03 32.20
CA GLY A 948 -32.84 4.20 30.89
C GLY A 948 -33.54 3.48 29.72
N TRP A 949 -32.97 3.60 28.52
CA TRP A 949 -33.59 3.15 27.27
C TRP A 949 -33.09 1.77 26.78
N ALA A 950 -33.98 0.76 26.81
CA ALA A 950 -34.07 -0.51 26.05
C ALA A 950 -33.10 -1.70 26.30
N TRP A 951 -33.50 -2.77 27.05
CA TRP A 951 -32.59 -3.89 27.35
C TRP A 951 -33.17 -5.28 27.50
N GLU A 952 -32.34 -6.25 27.16
CA GLU A 952 -32.63 -7.64 26.89
C GLU A 952 -32.44 -8.52 28.15
N VAL A 953 -33.14 -9.65 28.24
CA VAL A 953 -33.02 -10.64 29.33
C VAL A 953 -32.74 -12.03 28.78
N SER A 954 -31.81 -12.75 29.41
CA SER A 954 -31.51 -14.15 29.09
C SER A 954 -31.35 -14.98 30.37
N PHE A 955 -31.86 -16.21 30.34
CA PHE A 955 -31.51 -17.22 31.34
C PHE A 955 -30.09 -17.74 31.13
N SER A 956 -29.46 -18.21 32.21
CA SER A 956 -28.27 -19.05 32.15
C SER A 956 -28.60 -20.41 31.52
N LYS A 957 -27.57 -21.11 31.02
CA LYS A 957 -27.72 -22.41 30.35
C LYS A 957 -28.28 -23.49 31.28
N ASP A 958 -27.97 -23.41 32.57
CA ASP A 958 -28.52 -24.31 33.60
C ASP A 958 -29.90 -23.88 34.11
N GLY A 959 -30.38 -22.70 33.73
CA GLY A 959 -31.69 -22.18 34.09
C GLY A 959 -31.79 -21.65 35.52
N GLU A 960 -30.70 -21.61 36.29
CA GLU A 960 -30.69 -21.21 37.71
C GLU A 960 -30.40 -19.71 37.94
N GLN A 961 -30.11 -18.96 36.88
CA GLN A 961 -29.69 -17.55 36.95
C GLN A 961 -30.19 -16.74 35.75
N LEU A 962 -30.21 -15.42 35.90
CA LEU A 962 -30.66 -14.46 34.88
C LEU A 962 -29.60 -13.39 34.64
N ALA A 963 -29.45 -12.97 33.39
CA ALA A 963 -28.70 -11.78 33.02
C ALA A 963 -29.65 -10.77 32.39
N SER A 964 -29.51 -9.51 32.78
CA SER A 964 -30.21 -8.37 32.17
C SER A 964 -29.19 -7.33 31.71
N LYS A 965 -29.44 -6.68 30.59
CA LYS A 965 -28.61 -5.56 30.13
C LYS A 965 -29.29 -4.21 30.51
N ASP A 966 -28.61 -3.06 30.47
CA ASP A 966 -29.15 -1.72 30.84
C ASP A 966 -28.72 -0.59 29.90
N GLY A 967 -29.34 0.61 30.01
CA GLY A 967 -29.32 1.83 29.15
C GLY A 967 -28.01 2.20 28.45
N SER A 968 -26.95 1.71 29.06
CA SER A 968 -25.58 2.11 28.92
C SER A 968 -24.69 0.89 28.67
N ASP A 969 -25.25 -0.17 28.08
CA ASP A 969 -24.60 -1.45 27.78
C ASP A 969 -24.13 -2.23 29.03
N ARG A 970 -24.63 -1.90 30.23
CA ARG A 970 -24.21 -2.55 31.47
C ARG A 970 -25.00 -3.83 31.72
N VAL A 971 -24.30 -4.96 31.87
CA VAL A 971 -24.93 -6.24 32.25
C VAL A 971 -25.04 -6.33 33.77
N SER A 972 -26.17 -6.82 34.26
CA SER A 972 -26.42 -7.19 35.65
C SER A 972 -26.83 -8.66 35.72
N TRP A 973 -26.36 -9.35 36.75
CA TRP A 973 -26.54 -10.79 36.93
C TRP A 973 -27.38 -11.03 38.17
N TRP A 974 -28.29 -11.99 38.10
CA TRP A 974 -29.28 -12.24 39.13
C TRP A 974 -29.41 -13.74 39.37
N ASN A 975 -29.68 -14.14 40.61
CA ASN A 975 -30.22 -15.47 40.88
C ASN A 975 -31.76 -15.45 40.68
N LEU A 976 -32.41 -16.62 40.63
CA LEU A 976 -33.87 -16.70 40.50
C LEU A 976 -34.66 -16.17 41.72
N LEU A 977 -33.98 -15.90 42.85
CA LEU A 977 -34.56 -15.26 44.03
C LEU A 977 -34.56 -13.72 43.91
N GLY A 978 -33.94 -13.18 42.86
CA GLY A 978 -33.87 -11.75 42.58
C GLY A 978 -32.77 -10.98 43.27
N GLU A 979 -31.77 -11.67 43.82
CA GLU A 979 -30.57 -11.05 44.36
C GLU A 979 -29.54 -10.85 43.25
N GLN A 980 -28.93 -9.66 43.21
CA GLN A 980 -27.85 -9.38 42.28
C GLN A 980 -26.59 -10.16 42.68
N ILE A 981 -26.07 -10.95 41.75
CA ILE A 981 -24.84 -11.73 41.91
C ILE A 981 -23.70 -11.08 41.12
N SER A 982 -22.46 -11.41 41.47
CA SER A 982 -21.31 -10.94 40.69
C SER A 982 -21.15 -11.73 39.39
N GLU A 983 -20.59 -11.11 38.35
CA GLU A 983 -20.29 -11.74 37.06
C GLU A 983 -19.57 -13.09 37.22
N ASN A 984 -18.59 -13.15 38.13
CA ASN A 984 -17.80 -14.35 38.40
C ASN A 984 -18.59 -15.52 39.04
N GLN A 985 -19.80 -15.25 39.54
CA GLN A 985 -20.71 -16.27 40.07
C GLN A 985 -21.74 -16.74 39.05
N PHE A 986 -21.81 -16.08 37.89
CA PHE A 986 -22.74 -16.44 36.82
C PHE A 986 -22.25 -17.69 36.07
N LYS A 987 -23.11 -18.71 35.95
CA LYS A 987 -22.78 -20.00 35.35
C LYS A 987 -23.41 -20.11 33.95
N GLY A 988 -22.64 -19.71 32.95
CA GLY A 988 -23.00 -19.87 31.53
C GLY A 988 -22.93 -18.57 30.74
N GLU A 989 -23.25 -18.65 29.45
CA GLU A 989 -23.21 -17.51 28.52
C GLU A 989 -24.62 -16.91 28.39
N PRO A 990 -24.84 -15.61 28.68
CA PRO A 990 -26.09 -14.95 28.36
C PRO A 990 -26.19 -14.69 26.85
N GLN A 991 -27.35 -14.95 26.24
CA GLN A 991 -27.57 -14.69 24.82
C GLN A 991 -28.21 -13.31 24.63
N PHE A 992 -27.41 -12.31 24.25
CA PHE A 992 -27.86 -10.96 23.90
C PHE A 992 -27.57 -10.64 22.42
N SER A 993 -28.43 -9.88 21.77
CA SER A 993 -28.38 -9.56 20.33
C SER A 993 -27.43 -8.41 19.97
N MET A 994 -27.02 -7.59 20.94
CA MET A 994 -26.02 -6.53 20.77
C MET A 994 -25.01 -6.61 21.93
N LEU A 995 -23.71 -6.64 21.68
CA LEU A 995 -22.70 -6.82 22.73
C LEU A 995 -21.48 -5.92 22.51
N ASP A 996 -21.11 -5.15 23.56
CA ASP A 996 -19.78 -4.56 23.74
C ASP A 996 -18.77 -5.62 24.28
N LYS A 997 -19.21 -6.86 24.55
CA LYS A 997 -18.40 -8.02 24.99
C LYS A 997 -18.88 -9.33 24.37
N ILE A 998 -18.06 -10.02 23.58
CA ILE A 998 -18.43 -11.25 22.86
C ILE A 998 -17.69 -12.44 23.46
N TYR A 999 -18.37 -13.58 23.63
CA TYR A 999 -17.83 -14.77 24.29
C TYR A 999 -17.59 -15.90 23.28
N SER A 1000 -16.51 -16.66 23.46
CA SER A 1000 -16.25 -17.89 22.71
C SER A 1000 -16.70 -19.12 23.51
N SER A 1001 -17.00 -20.23 22.83
CA SER A 1001 -17.46 -21.47 23.46
C SER A 1001 -16.47 -22.14 24.43
N ASP A 1002 -15.19 -21.73 24.40
CA ASP A 1002 -14.11 -22.14 25.30
C ASP A 1002 -13.83 -21.12 26.43
N GLY A 1003 -14.64 -20.06 26.55
CA GLY A 1003 -14.61 -19.11 27.67
C GLY A 1003 -13.73 -17.87 27.48
N LYS A 1004 -13.17 -17.62 26.29
CA LYS A 1004 -12.47 -16.35 25.98
C LYS A 1004 -13.50 -15.24 25.75
N THR A 1005 -13.12 -14.00 26.04
CA THR A 1005 -14.02 -12.84 25.89
C THR A 1005 -13.37 -11.75 25.06
N ALA A 1006 -14.15 -11.02 24.27
CA ALA A 1006 -13.70 -9.94 23.39
C ALA A 1006 -14.49 -8.66 23.71
N THR A 1007 -13.83 -7.64 24.25
CA THR A 1007 -14.39 -6.39 24.76
C THR A 1007 -14.06 -5.21 23.86
N PHE A 1008 -15.00 -4.29 23.61
CA PHE A 1008 -14.67 -3.01 22.97
C PHE A 1008 -14.18 -2.00 24.02
N PRO A 1009 -12.98 -1.40 23.88
CA PRO A 1009 -12.45 -0.47 24.88
C PRO A 1009 -13.24 0.85 24.88
N GLU A 1010 -13.95 1.16 25.96
CA GLU A 1010 -14.58 2.47 26.18
C GLU A 1010 -13.61 3.47 26.84
N HIS A 1011 -13.61 4.74 26.40
CA HIS A 1011 -13.69 5.85 27.36
C HIS A 1011 -14.21 7.21 26.83
N LYS A 1012 -15.32 7.63 27.46
CA LYS A 1012 -15.71 8.98 27.94
C LYS A 1012 -15.65 10.19 26.98
N ARG A 1013 -16.86 10.62 26.57
CA ARG A 1013 -17.27 11.95 26.04
C ARG A 1013 -16.62 12.35 24.69
N PHE A 1014 -17.43 12.22 23.63
CA PHE A 1014 -17.27 12.69 22.23
C PHE A 1014 -16.36 13.92 21.98
N PRO A 1015 -15.71 14.07 20.79
CA PRO A 1015 -16.13 13.48 19.48
C PRO A 1015 -15.02 12.91 18.53
N SER A 1016 -15.47 12.04 17.60
CA SER A 1016 -15.02 11.88 16.19
C SER A 1016 -13.99 10.82 15.71
N SER A 1017 -13.41 9.96 16.54
CA SER A 1017 -12.57 8.83 16.06
C SER A 1017 -13.18 7.48 16.43
N TYR A 1018 -13.70 6.75 15.45
CA TYR A 1018 -14.52 5.56 15.68
C TYR A 1018 -13.74 4.26 15.95
N LYS A 1019 -14.40 3.39 16.74
CA LYS A 1019 -14.03 2.05 17.24
C LYS A 1019 -13.46 1.12 16.15
N ASN A 1020 -12.15 1.18 15.90
CA ASN A 1020 -11.43 0.17 15.11
C ASN A 1020 -10.73 -0.88 15.98
N THR A 1021 -10.85 -0.82 17.31
CA THR A 1021 -10.11 -1.66 18.25
C THR A 1021 -11.02 -2.61 19.05
N LEU A 1022 -10.56 -3.84 19.30
CA LEU A 1022 -11.25 -4.87 20.08
C LEU A 1022 -10.23 -5.56 21.01
N VAL A 1023 -10.55 -5.78 22.28
CA VAL A 1023 -9.64 -6.32 23.30
C VAL A 1023 -10.07 -7.72 23.70
N LEU A 1024 -9.22 -8.73 23.54
CA LEU A 1024 -9.48 -10.10 23.96
C LEU A 1024 -8.96 -10.34 25.38
N ASP A 1025 -9.86 -10.66 26.31
CA ASP A 1025 -9.52 -11.16 27.64
C ASP A 1025 -9.57 -12.69 27.64
N ASN A 1026 -8.45 -13.30 28.06
CA ASN A 1026 -8.35 -14.74 28.29
C ASN A 1026 -8.41 -15.01 29.80
N PRO A 1027 -9.42 -15.74 30.33
CA PRO A 1027 -9.50 -16.00 31.77
C PRO A 1027 -8.34 -16.83 32.34
N SER A 1028 -7.48 -17.39 31.48
CA SER A 1028 -6.35 -18.27 31.84
C SER A 1028 -5.00 -17.54 31.92
N GLU A 1029 -4.88 -16.34 31.35
CA GLU A 1029 -3.62 -15.59 31.23
C GLU A 1029 -3.82 -14.10 31.55
N PRO A 1030 -2.91 -13.42 32.28
CA PRO A 1030 -3.17 -12.10 32.85
C PRO A 1030 -2.82 -10.93 31.92
N SER A 1031 -2.97 -11.07 30.60
CA SER A 1031 -2.71 -9.98 29.65
C SER A 1031 -3.76 -9.90 28.54
N ASP A 1032 -4.51 -8.79 28.54
CA ASP A 1032 -5.52 -8.44 27.54
C ASP A 1032 -4.86 -8.20 26.17
N ILE A 1033 -5.34 -8.87 25.12
CA ILE A 1033 -4.80 -8.73 23.75
C ILE A 1033 -5.62 -7.70 22.98
N THR A 1034 -5.05 -6.54 22.67
CA THR A 1034 -5.73 -5.50 21.87
C THR A 1034 -5.55 -5.76 20.36
N ILE A 1035 -6.65 -5.88 19.63
CA ILE A 1035 -6.75 -6.06 18.16
C ILE A 1035 -7.17 -4.75 17.50
N GLU A 1036 -6.31 -4.17 16.66
CA GLU A 1036 -6.70 -3.11 15.72
C GLU A 1036 -7.24 -3.72 14.43
N THR A 1037 -8.57 -3.68 14.30
CA THR A 1037 -9.30 -4.37 13.23
C THR A 1037 -9.25 -3.69 11.87
N ASN A 1038 -8.81 -2.42 11.81
CA ASN A 1038 -8.77 -1.60 10.58
C ASN A 1038 -10.12 -1.46 9.84
N HIS A 1039 -11.26 -1.79 10.48
CA HIS A 1039 -12.58 -1.37 9.97
C HIS A 1039 -12.74 0.15 10.17
N THR A 1040 -13.46 0.81 9.26
CA THR A 1040 -13.91 2.19 9.46
C THR A 1040 -14.90 2.31 10.61
N TRP A 1041 -15.70 1.25 10.81
CA TRP A 1041 -16.57 1.02 11.96
C TRP A 1041 -16.89 -0.48 12.02
N ILE A 1042 -16.71 -1.12 13.18
CA ILE A 1042 -17.09 -2.54 13.38
C ILE A 1042 -18.59 -2.62 13.67
N GLU A 1043 -19.36 -3.27 12.80
CA GLU A 1043 -20.81 -3.47 12.98
C GLU A 1043 -21.12 -4.84 13.60
N ILE A 1044 -20.32 -5.87 13.25
CA ILE A 1044 -20.52 -7.25 13.73
C ILE A 1044 -19.17 -7.84 14.10
N ALA A 1045 -19.12 -8.54 15.22
CA ALA A 1045 -17.99 -9.39 15.59
C ALA A 1045 -18.50 -10.70 16.22
N VAL A 1046 -17.98 -11.84 15.79
CA VAL A 1046 -18.44 -13.17 16.22
C VAL A 1046 -17.30 -14.17 16.20
N PHE A 1047 -17.19 -15.00 17.24
CA PHE A 1047 -16.21 -16.11 17.22
C PHE A 1047 -16.67 -17.23 16.28
N SER A 1048 -15.71 -17.91 15.66
CA SER A 1048 -15.97 -19.18 15.01
C SER A 1048 -16.50 -20.19 16.03
N PRO A 1049 -17.31 -21.17 15.60
CA PRO A 1049 -17.96 -22.09 16.53
C PRO A 1049 -17.00 -22.98 17.36
N ASP A 1050 -15.73 -23.07 16.98
CA ASP A 1050 -14.65 -23.78 17.68
C ASP A 1050 -13.81 -22.86 18.61
N GLY A 1051 -14.09 -21.56 18.66
CA GLY A 1051 -13.36 -20.58 19.48
C GLY A 1051 -11.93 -20.27 18.99
N GLN A 1052 -11.55 -20.79 17.82
CA GLN A 1052 -10.21 -20.64 17.26
C GLN A 1052 -10.08 -19.42 16.36
N GLN A 1053 -11.18 -18.83 15.91
CA GLN A 1053 -11.17 -17.65 15.05
C GLN A 1053 -12.18 -16.60 15.53
N LEU A 1054 -11.92 -15.33 15.23
CA LEU A 1054 -12.86 -14.22 15.39
C LEU A 1054 -13.16 -13.64 14.02
N ILE A 1055 -14.42 -13.38 13.72
CA ILE A 1055 -14.88 -12.80 12.46
C ILE A 1055 -15.41 -11.41 12.77
N THR A 1056 -14.87 -10.39 12.12
CA THR A 1056 -15.31 -8.99 12.25
C THR A 1056 -15.79 -8.46 10.90
N ALA A 1057 -16.90 -7.73 10.88
CA ALA A 1057 -17.43 -7.08 9.69
C ALA A 1057 -17.71 -5.60 10.00
N GLY A 1058 -17.46 -4.73 9.02
CA GLY A 1058 -17.58 -3.29 9.21
C GLY A 1058 -18.33 -2.57 8.10
N ARG A 1059 -18.55 -1.26 8.31
CA ARG A 1059 -19.20 -0.36 7.33
C ARG A 1059 -18.48 -0.24 6.00
N ASP A 1060 -17.22 -0.67 5.96
CA ASP A 1060 -16.42 -0.82 4.75
C ASP A 1060 -16.91 -1.97 3.84
N GLY A 1061 -17.86 -2.81 4.30
CA GLY A 1061 -18.36 -3.98 3.56
C GLY A 1061 -17.33 -5.12 3.50
N ILE A 1062 -16.27 -5.02 4.31
CA ILE A 1062 -15.19 -6.00 4.40
C ILE A 1062 -15.47 -6.90 5.59
N ILE A 1063 -15.22 -8.20 5.42
CA ILE A 1063 -15.18 -9.18 6.51
C ILE A 1063 -13.71 -9.52 6.75
N ARG A 1064 -13.27 -9.49 8.00
CA ARG A 1064 -11.93 -9.87 8.44
C ARG A 1064 -12.05 -11.03 9.40
N ILE A 1065 -11.11 -11.97 9.30
CA ILE A 1065 -11.06 -13.16 10.16
C ILE A 1065 -9.70 -13.21 10.83
N TRP A 1066 -9.72 -13.42 12.15
CA TRP A 1066 -8.58 -13.43 13.05
C TRP A 1066 -8.39 -14.86 13.55
N ASP A 1067 -7.24 -15.48 13.32
CA ASP A 1067 -6.95 -16.86 13.75
C ASP A 1067 -6.10 -16.90 15.04
N PHE A 1068 -6.52 -17.68 16.03
CA PHE A 1068 -5.85 -17.88 17.31
C PHE A 1068 -5.18 -19.25 17.35
N LYS A 1069 -3.92 -19.34 16.90
CA LYS A 1069 -3.14 -20.59 16.99
C LYS A 1069 -2.85 -20.95 18.45
N ALA A 1070 -3.44 -22.05 18.92
CA ALA A 1070 -3.00 -22.73 20.14
C ALA A 1070 -1.58 -23.28 19.93
N ASN A 1071 -0.58 -22.69 20.59
CA ASN A 1071 0.69 -23.37 20.79
C ASN A 1071 0.45 -24.52 21.78
N GLU A 1072 0.48 -25.77 21.28
CA GLU A 1072 0.65 -26.94 22.14
C GLU A 1072 2.02 -26.83 22.83
N VAL A 1073 2.01 -26.53 24.14
CA VAL A 1073 3.19 -26.70 24.99
C VAL A 1073 3.26 -28.16 25.40
N THR A 1074 4.18 -28.90 24.79
CA THR A 1074 4.70 -30.15 25.35
C THR A 1074 5.76 -29.83 26.41
N ASP A 1075 5.51 -30.28 27.64
CA ASP A 1075 6.40 -30.40 28.81
C ASP A 1075 6.26 -29.33 29.93
N PRO A 1076 5.78 -29.68 31.16
CA PRO A 1076 5.53 -28.73 32.26
C PRO A 1076 6.74 -28.32 33.12
N SER A 1077 7.98 -28.68 32.80
CA SER A 1077 9.08 -28.60 33.77
C SER A 1077 10.07 -27.43 33.65
N ASP A 1078 9.92 -26.49 32.72
CA ASP A 1078 10.86 -25.35 32.60
C ASP A 1078 10.14 -24.01 32.78
N THR A 1079 10.20 -23.47 34.00
CA THR A 1079 9.78 -22.10 34.31
C THR A 1079 11.01 -21.20 34.53
N PRO A 1080 11.41 -20.34 33.56
CA PRO A 1080 12.22 -19.19 33.87
C PRO A 1080 11.32 -18.00 34.20
N LYS A 1081 11.50 -17.48 35.42
CA LYS A 1081 10.99 -16.19 35.90
C LYS A 1081 11.35 -15.08 34.91
N VAL A 1082 10.35 -14.39 34.35
CA VAL A 1082 10.53 -13.14 33.61
C VAL A 1082 9.89 -11.99 34.39
N SER A 1083 10.70 -10.97 34.64
CA SER A 1083 10.36 -9.69 35.22
C SER A 1083 9.60 -8.82 34.22
N TYR A 1084 8.51 -8.20 34.66
CA TYR A 1084 7.70 -7.27 33.88
C TYR A 1084 8.46 -5.94 33.65
N SER A 1085 8.68 -5.60 32.38
CA SER A 1085 8.87 -4.21 31.92
C SER A 1085 7.76 -3.83 30.96
N SER A 1086 7.24 -2.63 31.14
CA SER A 1086 6.09 -2.04 30.45
C SER A 1086 6.41 -1.59 29.02
N ASP A 1087 6.54 -2.55 28.09
CA ASP A 1087 6.62 -2.26 26.66
C ASP A 1087 5.46 -2.99 25.94
N GLU A 1088 4.75 -2.24 25.10
CA GLU A 1088 3.57 -2.64 24.32
C GLU A 1088 3.76 -3.96 23.58
N VAL A 1089 2.78 -4.86 23.72
CA VAL A 1089 2.67 -6.08 22.90
C VAL A 1089 2.36 -5.66 21.46
N SER A 1090 3.33 -5.79 20.56
CA SER A 1090 3.17 -5.52 19.14
C SER A 1090 2.19 -6.51 18.48
N LEU A 1091 1.18 -5.97 17.79
CA LEU A 1091 0.09 -6.59 17.02
C LEU A 1091 0.47 -7.58 15.88
N ASP A 1092 1.72 -8.02 15.77
CA ASP A 1092 2.26 -8.73 14.59
C ASP A 1092 2.07 -10.27 14.58
N SER A 1093 1.20 -10.84 15.43
CA SER A 1093 1.03 -12.30 15.58
C SER A 1093 -0.34 -12.88 15.21
N LEU A 1094 -1.29 -12.09 14.70
CA LEU A 1094 -2.61 -12.58 14.27
C LEU A 1094 -2.66 -12.69 12.73
N ASP A 1095 -2.72 -13.92 12.20
CA ASP A 1095 -2.92 -14.18 10.77
C ASP A 1095 -4.31 -13.65 10.37
N THR A 1096 -4.36 -12.49 9.70
CA THR A 1096 -5.62 -11.93 9.18
C THR A 1096 -5.84 -12.40 7.76
N THR A 1097 -6.91 -13.17 7.51
CA THR A 1097 -7.35 -13.48 6.14
C THR A 1097 -8.40 -12.46 5.72
N LEU A 1098 -8.16 -11.80 4.59
CA LEU A 1098 -8.96 -10.67 4.10
C LEU A 1098 -9.60 -11.06 2.77
N PHE A 1099 -10.93 -11.14 2.73
CA PHE A 1099 -11.66 -11.46 1.50
C PHE A 1099 -12.69 -10.37 1.19
N SER A 1100 -12.62 -9.82 -0.01
CA SER A 1100 -13.55 -8.82 -0.55
C SER A 1100 -14.02 -9.26 -1.94
N GLY A 1101 -15.27 -8.97 -2.28
CA GLY A 1101 -15.78 -9.21 -3.64
C GLY A 1101 -17.27 -9.53 -3.77
N CYS A 1102 -17.93 -10.08 -2.74
CA CYS A 1102 -19.34 -10.48 -2.87
C CYS A 1102 -20.33 -9.36 -2.52
N HIS A 1103 -20.03 -8.52 -1.53
CA HIS A 1103 -20.88 -7.41 -1.09
C HIS A 1103 -20.27 -6.06 -1.45
N SER A 1104 -21.13 -5.11 -1.83
CA SER A 1104 -20.79 -3.75 -2.25
C SER A 1104 -21.32 -2.67 -1.31
N ARG A 1105 -22.04 -3.09 -0.25
CA ARG A 1105 -22.61 -2.24 0.79
C ARG A 1105 -22.58 -2.96 2.14
N ILE A 1106 -23.19 -2.34 3.15
CA ILE A 1106 -23.23 -2.77 4.56
C ILE A 1106 -23.76 -4.20 4.66
N ILE A 1107 -23.03 -5.05 5.39
CA ILE A 1107 -23.41 -6.42 5.72
C ILE A 1107 -24.31 -6.35 6.95
N ASP A 1108 -25.54 -6.88 6.84
CA ASP A 1108 -26.54 -6.83 7.90
C ASP A 1108 -26.49 -8.07 8.81
N GLN A 1109 -26.05 -9.22 8.29
CA GLN A 1109 -26.10 -10.49 9.04
C GLN A 1109 -25.04 -11.49 8.57
N VAL A 1110 -24.46 -12.25 9.50
CA VAL A 1110 -23.51 -13.35 9.28
C VAL A 1110 -23.91 -14.57 10.11
N ILE A 1111 -24.06 -15.73 9.50
CA ILE A 1111 -24.44 -16.97 10.18
C ILE A 1111 -23.65 -18.19 9.70
N SER A 1112 -23.32 -19.11 10.62
CA SER A 1112 -22.69 -20.40 10.29
C SER A 1112 -23.73 -21.52 10.19
N SER A 1113 -23.48 -22.50 9.32
CA SER A 1113 -24.33 -23.68 9.21
C SER A 1113 -24.22 -24.59 10.45
N PRO A 1114 -25.26 -25.38 10.77
CA PRO A 1114 -25.23 -26.30 11.93
C PRO A 1114 -24.08 -27.32 11.88
N ASN A 1115 -23.66 -27.72 10.68
CA ASN A 1115 -22.53 -28.62 10.46
C ASN A 1115 -21.17 -27.90 10.42
N ARG A 1116 -21.14 -26.58 10.61
CA ARG A 1116 -19.96 -25.70 10.68
C ARG A 1116 -19.05 -25.70 9.45
N LYS A 1117 -19.58 -26.10 8.30
CA LYS A 1117 -18.83 -26.16 7.03
C LYS A 1117 -19.11 -25.00 6.09
N LEU A 1118 -20.16 -24.23 6.38
CA LEU A 1118 -20.64 -23.16 5.52
C LEU A 1118 -20.90 -21.91 6.35
N VAL A 1119 -20.69 -20.75 5.73
CA VAL A 1119 -21.07 -19.46 6.28
C VAL A 1119 -21.96 -18.76 5.26
N ALA A 1120 -23.02 -18.09 5.72
CA ALA A 1120 -23.88 -17.27 4.89
C ALA A 1120 -23.84 -15.82 5.37
N THR A 1121 -23.80 -14.88 4.44
CA THR A 1121 -23.76 -13.44 4.73
C THR A 1121 -24.78 -12.68 3.90
N SER A 1122 -25.46 -11.72 4.50
CA SER A 1122 -26.46 -10.88 3.84
C SER A 1122 -26.10 -9.40 3.96
N ALA A 1123 -26.43 -8.61 2.93
CA ALA A 1123 -26.09 -7.19 2.87
C ALA A 1123 -27.21 -6.32 2.28
N THR A 1124 -27.14 -5.04 2.62
CA THR A 1124 -27.98 -3.95 2.09
C THR A 1124 -27.88 -3.76 0.57
N ASP A 1125 -26.89 -4.36 -0.10
CA ASP A 1125 -26.81 -4.39 -1.56
C ASP A 1125 -27.74 -5.40 -2.23
N GLY A 1126 -28.48 -6.18 -1.42
CA GLY A 1126 -29.48 -7.15 -1.88
C GLY A 1126 -28.91 -8.52 -2.21
N ASN A 1127 -27.62 -8.74 -1.97
CA ASN A 1127 -26.98 -10.03 -2.18
C ASN A 1127 -26.94 -10.85 -0.88
N VAL A 1128 -27.09 -12.17 -1.03
CA VAL A 1128 -26.74 -13.14 0.01
C VAL A 1128 -25.65 -14.04 -0.55
N CYS A 1129 -24.55 -14.17 0.17
CA CYS A 1129 -23.38 -14.92 -0.26
C CYS A 1129 -23.17 -16.13 0.65
N LEU A 1130 -22.83 -17.27 0.05
CA LEU A 1130 -22.54 -18.53 0.72
C LEU A 1130 -21.07 -18.88 0.54
N TRP A 1131 -20.40 -19.26 1.62
CA TRP A 1131 -18.97 -19.49 1.70
C TRP A 1131 -18.70 -20.90 2.25
N ASP A 1132 -17.59 -21.53 1.84
CA ASP A 1132 -17.08 -22.75 2.49
C ASP A 1132 -16.24 -22.43 3.74
N SER A 1133 -15.71 -23.47 4.39
CA SER A 1133 -14.84 -23.36 5.58
C SER A 1133 -13.48 -22.71 5.30
N ASP A 1134 -13.06 -22.65 4.04
CA ASP A 1134 -11.86 -21.94 3.59
C ASP A 1134 -12.23 -20.53 3.06
N TYR A 1135 -13.47 -20.11 3.28
CA TYR A 1135 -14.07 -18.83 2.88
C TYR A 1135 -14.02 -18.53 1.37
N ASN A 1136 -14.02 -19.56 0.53
CA ASN A 1136 -14.25 -19.39 -0.90
C ASN A 1136 -15.74 -19.16 -1.17
N GLU A 1137 -16.05 -18.21 -2.06
CA GLU A 1137 -17.44 -17.97 -2.48
C GLU A 1137 -17.99 -19.21 -3.22
N LEU A 1138 -18.96 -19.88 -2.61
CA LEU A 1138 -19.65 -21.02 -3.20
C LEU A 1138 -20.84 -20.59 -4.06
N ALA A 1139 -21.57 -19.56 -3.63
CA ALA A 1139 -22.75 -19.08 -4.34
C ALA A 1139 -23.09 -17.63 -3.97
N LYS A 1140 -23.69 -16.93 -4.93
CA LYS A 1140 -24.29 -15.62 -4.73
C LYS A 1140 -25.76 -15.67 -5.08
N PHE A 1141 -26.62 -15.60 -4.08
CA PHE A 1141 -28.07 -15.56 -4.23
C PHE A 1141 -28.51 -14.11 -4.47
N LYS A 1142 -29.05 -13.86 -5.66
CA LYS A 1142 -29.53 -12.54 -6.09
C LYS A 1142 -31.05 -12.51 -6.07
N GLY A 1143 -31.61 -11.32 -5.85
CA GLY A 1143 -33.03 -11.07 -6.13
C GLY A 1143 -33.77 -10.23 -5.11
N TYR A 1144 -33.08 -9.57 -4.17
CA TYR A 1144 -33.68 -8.60 -3.26
C TYR A 1144 -33.42 -7.19 -3.78
N ALA A 1145 -34.46 -6.51 -4.27
CA ALA A 1145 -34.31 -5.19 -4.90
C ALA A 1145 -33.87 -4.08 -3.93
N ASN A 1146 -34.10 -4.28 -2.62
CA ASN A 1146 -33.91 -3.27 -1.58
C ASN A 1146 -33.11 -3.79 -0.37
N GLY A 1147 -32.19 -4.74 -0.55
CA GLY A 1147 -31.38 -5.28 0.56
C GLY A 1147 -31.94 -6.55 1.18
N ALA A 1148 -31.05 -7.47 1.54
CA ALA A 1148 -31.37 -8.69 2.27
C ALA A 1148 -31.02 -8.45 3.76
N MET A 1149 -32.03 -8.52 4.62
CA MET A 1149 -31.94 -8.11 6.03
C MET A 1149 -31.64 -9.27 6.96
N ASP A 1150 -32.08 -10.48 6.60
CA ASP A 1150 -31.88 -11.65 7.44
C ASP A 1150 -31.61 -12.92 6.61
N VAL A 1151 -30.84 -13.83 7.19
CA VAL A 1151 -30.47 -15.13 6.62
C VAL A 1151 -30.36 -16.20 7.71
N ARG A 1152 -31.00 -17.35 7.50
CA ARG A 1152 -31.02 -18.47 8.45
C ARG A 1152 -30.84 -19.81 7.75
N PHE A 1153 -30.02 -20.69 8.33
CA PHE A 1153 -29.97 -22.10 7.92
C PHE A 1153 -31.11 -22.90 8.57
N SER A 1154 -31.62 -23.91 7.85
CA SER A 1154 -32.45 -24.94 8.48
C SER A 1154 -31.62 -25.76 9.48
N PRO A 1155 -32.24 -26.38 10.49
CA PRO A 1155 -31.53 -27.19 11.49
C PRO A 1155 -30.73 -28.36 10.90
N ASP A 1156 -31.14 -28.90 9.75
CA ASP A 1156 -30.42 -29.94 9.03
C ASP A 1156 -29.36 -29.41 8.04
N GLY A 1157 -29.24 -28.08 7.91
CA GLY A 1157 -28.29 -27.38 7.05
C GLY A 1157 -28.54 -27.52 5.55
N LYS A 1158 -29.67 -28.13 5.14
CA LYS A 1158 -29.98 -28.38 3.73
C LYS A 1158 -30.66 -27.20 3.04
N LEU A 1159 -31.33 -26.36 3.81
CA LEU A 1159 -32.06 -25.20 3.31
C LEU A 1159 -31.48 -23.91 3.91
N LEU A 1160 -31.57 -22.84 3.12
CA LEU A 1160 -31.24 -21.48 3.54
C LEU A 1160 -32.47 -20.60 3.32
N ALA A 1161 -33.00 -19.98 4.36
CA ALA A 1161 -34.03 -18.97 4.25
C ALA A 1161 -33.40 -17.58 4.22
N THR A 1162 -33.91 -16.72 3.36
CA THR A 1162 -33.48 -15.32 3.24
C THR A 1162 -34.69 -14.41 3.21
N ALA A 1163 -34.60 -13.23 3.82
CA ALA A 1163 -35.61 -12.18 3.75
C ALA A 1163 -34.98 -10.82 3.43
N GLY A 1164 -35.75 -9.97 2.77
CA GLY A 1164 -35.33 -8.62 2.42
C GLY A 1164 -36.48 -7.62 2.43
N LEU A 1165 -36.17 -6.37 2.10
CA LEU A 1165 -37.12 -5.26 2.13
C LEU A 1165 -38.21 -5.34 1.04
N ASP A 1166 -38.16 -6.34 0.16
CA ASP A 1166 -39.14 -6.58 -0.91
C ASP A 1166 -40.36 -7.40 -0.48
N ARG A 1167 -40.46 -7.72 0.83
CA ARG A 1167 -41.60 -8.39 1.51
C ARG A 1167 -41.73 -9.88 1.19
N ILE A 1168 -40.67 -10.47 0.65
CA ILE A 1168 -40.64 -11.84 0.19
C ILE A 1168 -39.56 -12.59 0.98
N ALA A 1169 -39.93 -13.71 1.61
CA ALA A 1169 -38.96 -14.67 2.09
C ALA A 1169 -38.71 -15.73 0.99
N LYS A 1170 -37.45 -16.02 0.70
CA LYS A 1170 -37.06 -17.04 -0.28
C LYS A 1170 -36.37 -18.19 0.45
N LEU A 1171 -36.61 -19.39 -0.05
CA LEU A 1171 -36.00 -20.61 0.47
C LEU A 1171 -35.12 -21.21 -0.62
N TRP A 1172 -33.86 -21.48 -0.29
CA TRP A 1172 -32.84 -21.98 -1.19
C TRP A 1172 -32.39 -23.37 -0.74
N ASP A 1173 -32.18 -24.26 -1.70
CA ASP A 1173 -31.51 -25.53 -1.46
C ASP A 1173 -29.99 -25.33 -1.50
N VAL A 1174 -29.31 -25.70 -0.43
CA VAL A 1174 -27.88 -25.38 -0.22
C VAL A 1174 -26.98 -26.20 -1.17
N GLU A 1175 -27.36 -27.43 -1.49
CA GLU A 1175 -26.58 -28.34 -2.33
C GLU A 1175 -26.67 -27.93 -3.81
N THR A 1176 -27.89 -27.70 -4.29
CA THR A 1176 -28.15 -27.35 -5.69
C THR A 1176 -28.02 -25.87 -5.98
N LYS A 1177 -28.05 -25.02 -4.95
CA LYS A 1177 -28.00 -23.54 -5.02
C LYS A 1177 -29.18 -22.94 -5.78
N GLU A 1178 -30.30 -23.65 -5.84
CA GLU A 1178 -31.52 -23.24 -6.54
C GLU A 1178 -32.61 -22.82 -5.54
N GLN A 1179 -33.46 -21.88 -5.92
CA GLN A 1179 -34.60 -21.45 -5.11
C GLN A 1179 -35.70 -22.52 -5.15
N VAL A 1180 -36.09 -23.05 -3.99
CA VAL A 1180 -37.13 -24.09 -3.87
C VAL A 1180 -38.52 -23.54 -3.56
N ALA A 1181 -38.61 -22.43 -2.83
CA ALA A 1181 -39.88 -21.80 -2.46
C ALA A 1181 -39.80 -20.28 -2.34
N GLU A 1182 -40.97 -19.65 -2.34
CA GLU A 1182 -41.16 -18.22 -2.13
C GLU A 1182 -42.39 -17.99 -1.26
N PHE A 1183 -42.24 -17.19 -0.21
CA PHE A 1183 -43.31 -16.84 0.73
C PHE A 1183 -43.53 -15.33 0.67
N ASN A 1184 -44.74 -14.92 0.32
CA ASN A 1184 -45.10 -13.52 0.15
C ASN A 1184 -46.06 -13.10 1.27
N ALA A 1185 -45.69 -12.07 2.04
CA ALA A 1185 -46.47 -11.58 3.18
C ALA A 1185 -47.70 -10.73 2.80
N GLN A 1186 -47.91 -10.41 1.52
CA GLN A 1186 -49.07 -9.73 0.90
C GLN A 1186 -49.49 -8.34 1.41
N GLU A 1187 -48.97 -7.82 2.53
CA GLU A 1187 -49.29 -6.48 3.00
C GLU A 1187 -48.08 -5.53 3.07
N LYS A 1188 -48.34 -4.26 3.41
CA LYS A 1188 -47.57 -3.07 3.02
C LYS A 1188 -46.14 -2.96 3.58
N TYR A 1189 -45.67 -3.86 4.44
CA TYR A 1189 -44.49 -3.60 5.27
C TYR A 1189 -43.44 -4.74 5.29
N ARG A 1190 -42.26 -4.42 5.87
CA ARG A 1190 -40.99 -5.17 5.77
C ARG A 1190 -40.98 -6.39 6.68
N VAL A 1191 -40.32 -7.47 6.25
CA VAL A 1191 -40.01 -8.65 7.09
C VAL A 1191 -38.79 -8.30 7.95
N LEU A 1192 -38.90 -8.44 9.27
CA LEU A 1192 -37.86 -8.07 10.23
C LEU A 1192 -36.99 -9.24 10.71
N ASP A 1193 -37.57 -10.44 10.83
CA ASP A 1193 -36.86 -11.63 11.31
C ASP A 1193 -37.47 -12.92 10.74
N LEU A 1194 -36.64 -13.95 10.58
CA LEU A 1194 -37.00 -15.29 10.16
C LEU A 1194 -36.50 -16.34 11.17
N ASN A 1195 -37.29 -17.39 11.40
CA ASN A 1195 -36.80 -18.53 12.17
C ASN A 1195 -37.39 -19.87 11.73
N PHE A 1196 -36.57 -20.91 11.68
CA PHE A 1196 -37.02 -22.27 11.39
C PHE A 1196 -37.52 -22.94 12.67
N SER A 1197 -38.56 -23.76 12.56
CA SER A 1197 -38.83 -24.76 13.59
C SER A 1197 -37.67 -25.76 13.66
N ARG A 1198 -37.41 -26.32 14.84
CA ARG A 1198 -36.31 -27.29 15.06
C ARG A 1198 -36.40 -28.55 14.19
N ASP A 1199 -37.60 -28.92 13.76
CA ASP A 1199 -37.82 -30.03 12.83
C ASP A 1199 -37.62 -29.65 11.35
N GLY A 1200 -37.35 -28.37 11.04
CA GLY A 1200 -37.16 -27.82 9.71
C GLY A 1200 -38.42 -27.74 8.85
N LYS A 1201 -39.60 -28.07 9.42
CA LYS A 1201 -40.87 -28.19 8.66
C LYS A 1201 -41.73 -26.93 8.72
N GLN A 1202 -41.32 -25.90 9.44
CA GLN A 1202 -42.01 -24.63 9.52
C GLN A 1202 -41.02 -23.46 9.48
N LEU A 1203 -41.48 -22.35 8.93
CA LEU A 1203 -40.78 -21.07 8.92
C LEU A 1203 -41.67 -20.02 9.54
N ALA A 1204 -41.22 -19.42 10.64
CA ALA A 1204 -41.84 -18.25 11.24
C ALA A 1204 -41.28 -16.98 10.58
N MET A 1205 -42.16 -16.01 10.32
CA MET A 1205 -41.83 -14.74 9.71
C MET A 1205 -42.57 -13.63 10.46
N VAL A 1206 -41.86 -12.56 10.79
CA VAL A 1206 -42.40 -11.40 11.52
C VAL A 1206 -42.31 -10.16 10.63
N ASP A 1207 -43.39 -9.39 10.55
CA ASP A 1207 -43.44 -8.09 9.87
C ASP A 1207 -43.88 -6.94 10.81
N ASN A 1208 -43.79 -5.70 10.32
CA ASN A 1208 -44.15 -4.50 11.10
C ASN A 1208 -45.65 -4.38 11.46
N ASP A 1209 -46.52 -5.30 11.02
CA ASP A 1209 -47.97 -5.25 11.24
C ASP A 1209 -48.41 -6.03 12.49
N GLN A 1210 -47.50 -6.29 13.44
CA GLN A 1210 -47.81 -6.96 14.72
C GLN A 1210 -48.23 -8.44 14.56
N ILE A 1211 -48.00 -9.05 13.39
CA ILE A 1211 -48.48 -10.39 13.05
C ILE A 1211 -47.31 -11.35 12.82
N VAL A 1212 -47.30 -12.46 13.56
CA VAL A 1212 -46.42 -13.60 13.29
C VAL A 1212 -47.09 -14.54 12.30
N ARG A 1213 -46.46 -14.77 11.16
CA ARG A 1213 -46.95 -15.71 10.14
C ARG A 1213 -46.12 -16.98 10.17
N LEU A 1214 -46.80 -18.10 10.33
CA LEU A 1214 -46.21 -19.43 10.24
C LEU A 1214 -46.43 -20.01 8.86
N TRP A 1215 -45.36 -20.41 8.20
CA TRP A 1215 -45.39 -21.11 6.92
C TRP A 1215 -45.03 -22.58 7.14
N LYS A 1216 -45.67 -23.49 6.41
CA LYS A 1216 -45.30 -24.90 6.42
C LYS A 1216 -44.34 -25.16 5.26
N ILE A 1217 -43.21 -25.79 5.56
CA ILE A 1217 -42.26 -26.27 4.57
C ILE A 1217 -42.59 -27.74 4.32
N GLU A 1218 -43.22 -28.00 3.17
CA GLU A 1218 -43.68 -29.32 2.78
C GLU A 1218 -42.71 -29.94 1.78
N SER A 1219 -42.45 -31.24 1.94
CA SER A 1219 -41.66 -31.99 0.96
C SER A 1219 -42.44 -32.15 -0.34
N PHE A 1220 -41.76 -32.59 -1.41
CA PHE A 1220 -42.39 -32.90 -2.69
C PHE A 1220 -43.60 -33.85 -2.54
N ASP A 1221 -43.49 -34.86 -1.67
CA ASP A 1221 -44.57 -35.81 -1.43
C ASP A 1221 -45.74 -35.18 -0.65
N ASP A 1222 -45.46 -34.31 0.33
CA ASP A 1222 -46.49 -33.62 1.10
C ASP A 1222 -47.31 -32.65 0.22
N LEU A 1223 -46.62 -31.93 -0.68
CA LEU A 1223 -47.26 -31.04 -1.66
C LEU A 1223 -48.16 -31.81 -2.64
N MET A 1224 -47.73 -33.01 -3.06
CA MET A 1224 -48.52 -33.91 -3.89
C MET A 1224 -49.79 -34.38 -3.17
N VAL A 1225 -49.68 -34.79 -1.90
CA VAL A 1225 -50.85 -35.19 -1.08
C VAL A 1225 -51.83 -34.03 -0.95
N ARG A 1226 -51.35 -32.82 -0.64
CA ARG A 1226 -52.19 -31.63 -0.50
C ARG A 1226 -52.89 -31.27 -1.81
N GLY A 1227 -52.14 -31.17 -2.91
CA GLY A 1227 -52.72 -30.83 -4.20
C GLY A 1227 -53.77 -31.86 -4.63
N CYS A 1228 -53.49 -33.15 -4.39
CA CYS A 1228 -54.46 -34.20 -4.65
C CYS A 1228 -55.70 -34.12 -3.77
N ASN A 1229 -55.56 -33.86 -2.47
CA ASN A 1229 -56.70 -33.64 -1.59
C ASN A 1229 -57.56 -32.45 -2.04
N TRP A 1230 -56.96 -31.42 -2.67
CA TRP A 1230 -57.68 -30.25 -3.18
C TRP A 1230 -58.46 -30.51 -4.49
N VAL A 1231 -57.91 -31.29 -5.43
CA VAL A 1231 -58.58 -31.58 -6.71
C VAL A 1231 -59.41 -32.86 -6.72
N ARG A 1232 -59.31 -33.74 -5.71
CA ARG A 1232 -59.91 -35.09 -5.73
C ARG A 1232 -61.42 -35.07 -5.97
N ASP A 1233 -62.16 -34.22 -5.25
CA ASP A 1233 -63.62 -34.10 -5.44
C ASP A 1233 -63.99 -33.63 -6.86
N TYR A 1234 -63.16 -32.76 -7.44
CA TYR A 1234 -63.33 -32.28 -8.81
C TYR A 1234 -63.06 -33.38 -9.84
N LEU A 1235 -61.98 -34.15 -9.65
CA LEU A 1235 -61.60 -35.30 -10.48
C LEU A 1235 -62.66 -36.41 -10.47
N GLU A 1236 -63.28 -36.67 -9.33
CA GLU A 1236 -64.28 -37.72 -9.17
C GLU A 1236 -65.64 -37.32 -9.77
N ASN A 1237 -66.08 -36.07 -9.59
CA ASN A 1237 -67.48 -35.69 -9.83
C ASN A 1237 -67.72 -34.87 -11.11
N ASN A 1238 -66.70 -34.31 -11.76
CA ASN A 1238 -66.90 -33.50 -12.97
C ASN A 1238 -66.95 -34.38 -14.24
N PRO A 1239 -68.00 -34.27 -15.07
CA PRO A 1239 -68.13 -35.05 -16.31
C PRO A 1239 -67.17 -34.61 -17.43
N ASN A 1240 -66.61 -33.39 -17.39
CA ASN A 1240 -65.81 -32.80 -18.47
C ASN A 1240 -64.29 -32.99 -18.30
N ILE A 1241 -63.85 -33.96 -17.51
CA ILE A 1241 -62.44 -34.24 -17.24
C ILE A 1241 -61.96 -35.41 -18.10
N GLU A 1242 -60.72 -35.33 -18.59
CA GLU A 1242 -60.08 -36.43 -19.32
C GLU A 1242 -59.93 -37.65 -18.41
N GLU A 1243 -60.21 -38.84 -18.95
CA GLU A 1243 -60.19 -40.09 -18.15
C GLU A 1243 -58.83 -40.33 -17.48
N SER A 1244 -57.72 -39.92 -18.10
CA SER A 1244 -56.37 -40.01 -17.53
C SER A 1244 -56.17 -39.15 -16.27
N ASP A 1245 -56.87 -38.01 -16.15
CA ASP A 1245 -56.75 -37.13 -14.98
C ASP A 1245 -57.55 -37.62 -13.79
N ARG A 1246 -58.61 -38.41 -14.01
CA ARG A 1246 -59.38 -39.00 -12.90
C ARG A 1246 -58.48 -39.83 -11.97
N HIS A 1247 -57.45 -40.44 -12.54
CA HIS A 1247 -56.46 -41.28 -11.85
C HIS A 1247 -55.22 -40.51 -11.38
N LEU A 1248 -55.17 -39.19 -11.54
CA LEU A 1248 -54.00 -38.37 -11.21
C LEU A 1248 -53.62 -38.48 -9.73
N CYS A 1249 -54.58 -38.76 -8.85
CA CYS A 1249 -54.38 -38.81 -7.41
C CYS A 1249 -54.41 -40.22 -6.80
N ASP A 1250 -54.38 -41.24 -7.65
CA ASP A 1250 -54.28 -42.64 -7.22
C ASP A 1250 -52.89 -42.91 -6.62
N ASN A 1251 -52.80 -43.75 -5.58
CA ASN A 1251 -51.56 -44.07 -4.86
C ASN A 1251 -50.87 -42.87 -4.15
N VAL A 1252 -51.53 -41.72 -4.06
CA VAL A 1252 -51.14 -40.59 -3.21
C VAL A 1252 -52.00 -40.67 -1.95
N ASN A 1253 -51.47 -41.29 -0.89
CA ASN A 1253 -52.21 -41.55 0.36
C ASN A 1253 -52.82 -40.26 0.94
N LYS A 1254 -54.02 -40.40 1.52
CA LYS A 1254 -54.78 -39.33 2.18
C LYS A 1254 -54.08 -38.75 3.40
#